data_AF-A0A928PWZ6-F1
#
_entry.id   AF-A0A928PWZ6-F1
#
_cell.length_a   1.000
_cell.length_b   1.000
_cell.length_c   1.000
_cell.angle_alpha   90.00
_cell.angle_beta   90.00
_cell.angle_gamma   90.00
#
_symmetry.space_group_name_H-M   'P 1'
#
loop_
_entity.id
_entity.type
_entity.pdbx_description
1 polymer ?
#
loop_
_entity_poly.entity_id
_entity_poly.type
_entity_poly.pdbx_seq_one_letter_code
_entity_poly.pdbx_strand_id
1 'polypeptide(L)'
;MKIKKVLSLILAICTVLSVMSVAGVTVSAASVETVTVAANTEIAQIGASYGLAKNIQDGNILHCFDWKYNDIKAELKNIAEAGFTSVQTSPAQPAGGGEWYWLYQPYGFYVGTNSLGSKGDLQSLCQEADKYGIKVVVDVVANHLNGDTNRVQDDLKDSQYWHNLGGVSSWADRYQVTHGEIGMRDLNSEHSYVQQVVAKYMKELEGIGVDGIRWDAAKHISLPSENCQFWPAVTKNNNMWHYGEILVGPADGGGHEGLMKEYTNYMSVTDSIYGMDVRNAFAGGNAPSSHGNWVSRGIAPNKLVLWGESHDTWSNGQDWGFSNGMNQNVIDRAYAIVASRNGSVGLYFSRPGSADKNNIHSGQKGSTSFKNKEVAAVNQLRNACGNEKDFFVSEGGAAAVCRESGAVIVLGGGSNRNVTIANGGGTTKPGTYKDLVSGSTWTVTSSQMSGQVGQSGIAVLLNATPRVEGPSAFATPGSTNYTTDTFTVTLNYENATSGQYSINGGAFQAFTNGQKITVGKGTAAGTQTKITLKASNGKETSDPVTYEYNLSVPADPGIYYDNSSTNWGSVNCYIYKNGQGATEWPGVKMENIGNNIWYLKPPAGFENCQVIFSDNGQNQYPAEEGLQYAGKAMICVDTDWKEHTKIYTGTDVIPTQPTQAPTQKPTVPTNPTVPTVPTLPTDPVEKPTQTPTQKPTVPTNPTVPVGPITIPPAPIQPTTSIIVNDGESYLYGDVNFDQKVTIKDATIIQKALAQMSNLTDLQKIVADVNASKTLSIADVTTIQKYCANVISSFHSGKYYKTEGVTSIVTEPAEKPTQAPTYVTDPTEAPTQAPTQAPTQAPTQAPTQAPTQAPTQAPTQAPTQAPTQAPTQAPTQAPTEAPTEPQVDNYIYLKSTWSSVNCHSWPSGGEGTTWPGTPMESLGNGIFRIQLPEGHTNVVFNGDGQQTGDIATQGTGMIWDGSWQPYTNNGGNNNNNNDVVVSSDCIYFRDVNNWGSINCHSWSSGGEGTTWPGTPMESLGNGLYKIQLPSGHTNVVFNGGGQQTGDLNAEFGKAFNNSNGQWENV
;
A
#
# COMPACT_ATOMS: atom_id res chain seq x y z
N MET A 1 -8.21 4.75 62.79
CA MET A 1 -7.00 3.90 62.66
C MET A 1 -6.82 3.51 61.19
N LYS A 2 -5.69 2.89 60.83
CA LYS A 2 -5.18 2.70 59.45
C LYS A 2 -6.18 2.06 58.44
N ILE A 3 -6.08 2.51 57.17
CA ILE A 3 -6.50 1.85 55.91
C ILE A 3 -7.99 1.48 55.77
N LYS A 4 -8.80 2.41 55.21
CA LYS A 4 -9.99 2.15 54.35
C LYS A 4 -10.62 3.44 53.75
N LYS A 5 -9.81 4.38 53.23
CA LYS A 5 -10.28 5.64 52.58
C LYS A 5 -9.34 6.17 51.48
N VAL A 6 -9.21 5.45 50.35
CA VAL A 6 -8.48 5.94 49.15
C VAL A 6 -9.18 5.50 47.85
N LEU A 7 -10.51 5.50 47.81
CA LEU A 7 -11.29 5.15 46.61
C LEU A 7 -12.56 6.02 46.44
N SER A 8 -12.53 7.27 46.91
CA SER A 8 -13.68 8.19 46.91
C SER A 8 -13.26 9.66 46.79
N LEU A 9 -12.21 9.94 46.02
CA LEU A 9 -11.72 11.31 45.78
C LEU A 9 -11.15 11.52 44.36
N ILE A 10 -11.66 10.78 43.38
CA ILE A 10 -11.48 11.06 41.93
C ILE A 10 -12.86 11.13 41.26
N LEU A 11 -13.81 11.82 41.92
CA LEU A 11 -15.17 12.06 41.42
C LEU A 11 -15.72 13.41 41.93
N ALA A 12 -14.84 14.40 42.13
CA ALA A 12 -15.14 15.63 42.86
C ALA A 12 -14.46 16.91 42.33
N ILE A 13 -13.99 16.92 41.07
CA ILE A 13 -13.55 18.16 40.37
C ILE A 13 -14.05 18.14 38.91
N CYS A 14 -15.38 18.13 38.72
CA CYS A 14 -16.04 18.31 37.42
C CYS A 14 -17.36 19.11 37.49
N THR A 15 -17.70 19.74 38.63
CA THR A 15 -19.04 20.29 38.89
C THR A 15 -19.04 21.70 39.52
N VAL A 16 -18.13 22.58 39.09
CA VAL A 16 -18.25 24.04 39.32
C VAL A 16 -17.86 24.83 38.08
N LEU A 17 -18.82 25.06 37.17
CA LEU A 17 -19.02 26.30 36.38
C LEU A 17 -20.09 26.08 35.29
N SER A 18 -21.36 26.28 35.61
CA SER A 18 -22.46 26.24 34.63
C SER A 18 -23.63 27.19 34.96
N VAL A 19 -23.37 28.28 35.71
CA VAL A 19 -24.38 29.34 35.98
C VAL A 19 -23.78 30.77 35.94
N MET A 20 -23.27 31.19 34.79
CA MET A 20 -23.26 32.62 34.40
C MET A 20 -23.36 32.75 32.88
N SER A 21 -24.50 33.27 32.41
CA SER A 21 -24.77 33.52 30.99
C SER A 21 -24.99 35.01 30.75
N VAL A 22 -23.99 35.72 30.21
CA VAL A 22 -24.17 36.90 29.33
C VAL A 22 -22.95 37.03 28.40
N ALA A 23 -23.14 37.68 27.24
CA ALA A 23 -22.13 38.16 26.29
C ALA A 23 -21.30 37.07 25.57
N GLY A 24 -21.58 36.89 24.27
CA GLY A 24 -20.85 35.95 23.42
C GLY A 24 -19.57 36.55 22.85
N VAL A 25 -18.49 35.76 22.86
CA VAL A 25 -17.33 35.94 21.98
C VAL A 25 -17.39 34.85 20.92
N THR A 26 -17.63 35.22 19.67
CA THR A 26 -17.59 34.29 18.54
C THR A 26 -16.13 33.98 18.21
N VAL A 27 -15.61 32.86 18.71
CA VAL A 27 -14.34 32.31 18.24
C VAL A 27 -14.52 31.95 16.77
N SER A 28 -13.79 32.62 15.88
CA SER A 28 -13.95 32.45 14.44
C SER A 28 -13.37 31.10 14.00
N ALA A 29 -14.21 30.24 13.42
CA ALA A 29 -13.78 28.94 12.89
C ALA A 29 -12.63 29.05 11.86
N ALA A 30 -12.50 30.22 11.21
CA ALA A 30 -11.45 30.50 10.24
C ALA A 30 -10.02 30.29 10.79
N SER A 31 -9.78 30.51 12.10
CA SER A 31 -8.42 30.33 12.66
C SER A 31 -8.00 28.86 12.68
N VAL A 32 -8.95 27.93 12.86
CA VAL A 32 -8.70 26.48 12.82
C VAL A 32 -8.50 26.00 11.37
N GLU A 33 -9.33 26.49 10.43
CA GLU A 33 -9.14 26.25 8.99
C GLU A 33 -7.74 26.70 8.52
N THR A 34 -7.28 27.89 8.91
CA THR A 34 -5.97 28.40 8.46
C THR A 34 -4.78 27.59 8.96
N VAL A 35 -4.85 27.01 10.16
CA VAL A 35 -3.74 26.20 10.72
C VAL A 35 -3.65 24.84 10.03
N THR A 36 -4.78 24.19 9.77
CA THR A 36 -4.81 22.90 9.06
C THR A 36 -4.40 23.04 7.60
N VAL A 37 -4.84 24.10 6.90
CA VAL A 37 -4.40 24.38 5.53
C VAL A 37 -2.89 24.65 5.45
N ALA A 38 -2.31 25.38 6.43
CA ALA A 38 -0.86 25.61 6.48
C ALA A 38 -0.06 24.32 6.66
N ALA A 39 -0.43 23.48 7.64
CA ALA A 39 0.23 22.20 7.89
C ALA A 39 0.16 21.25 6.69
N ASN A 40 -1.01 21.15 6.05
CA ASN A 40 -1.18 20.32 4.85
C ASN A 40 -0.34 20.83 3.66
N THR A 41 -0.11 22.15 3.57
CA THR A 41 0.76 22.75 2.54
C THR A 41 2.24 22.42 2.80
N GLU A 42 2.68 22.45 4.06
CA GLU A 42 4.05 22.09 4.45
C GLU A 42 4.33 20.59 4.21
N ILE A 43 3.39 19.71 4.57
CA ILE A 43 3.45 18.26 4.28
C ILE A 43 3.55 18.00 2.77
N ALA A 44 2.70 18.64 1.96
CA ALA A 44 2.75 18.52 0.51
C ALA A 44 4.09 19.01 -0.07
N GLN A 45 4.66 20.08 0.49
CA GLN A 45 5.96 20.59 0.08
C GLN A 45 7.12 19.63 0.43
N ILE A 46 7.05 18.90 1.55
CA ILE A 46 8.07 17.88 1.88
C ILE A 46 7.91 16.64 1.01
N GLY A 47 6.70 16.14 0.78
CA GLY A 47 6.46 15.05 -0.18
C GLY A 47 6.95 15.37 -1.59
N ALA A 48 6.74 16.62 -2.04
CA ALA A 48 7.29 17.13 -3.30
C ALA A 48 8.83 17.22 -3.31
N SER A 49 9.50 17.41 -2.17
CA SER A 49 10.96 17.40 -2.08
C SER A 49 11.59 16.02 -2.31
N TYR A 50 10.85 14.95 -2.01
CA TYR A 50 11.17 13.57 -2.36
C TYR A 50 10.63 13.14 -3.73
N GLY A 51 9.81 13.98 -4.37
CA GLY A 51 9.13 13.64 -5.61
C GLY A 51 8.11 12.50 -5.44
N LEU A 52 7.43 12.42 -4.30
CA LEU A 52 6.31 11.49 -4.09
C LEU A 52 5.04 12.00 -4.79
N ALA A 53 4.13 11.09 -5.12
CA ALA A 53 2.81 11.47 -5.63
C ALA A 53 1.88 11.91 -4.49
N LYS A 54 0.88 12.75 -4.77
CA LYS A 54 -0.01 13.30 -3.73
C LYS A 54 -0.95 12.26 -3.10
N ASN A 55 -1.34 11.25 -3.87
CA ASN A 55 -2.33 10.23 -3.49
C ASN A 55 -1.78 8.82 -3.78
N ILE A 56 -2.30 7.82 -3.05
CA ILE A 56 -1.86 6.41 -3.18
C ILE A 56 -2.00 5.91 -4.63
N GLN A 57 -3.11 6.22 -5.31
CA GLN A 57 -3.36 5.75 -6.69
C GLN A 57 -2.42 6.34 -7.76
N ASP A 58 -1.75 7.46 -7.47
CA ASP A 58 -0.86 8.14 -8.40
C ASP A 58 0.61 7.67 -8.30
N GLY A 59 0.93 6.85 -7.29
CA GLY A 59 2.26 6.31 -7.02
C GLY A 59 2.29 4.79 -6.80
N ASN A 60 3.20 4.32 -5.95
CA ASN A 60 3.42 2.90 -5.62
C ASN A 60 3.41 2.64 -4.09
N ILE A 61 3.10 1.40 -3.71
CA ILE A 61 3.00 0.89 -2.32
C ILE A 61 4.22 0.02 -1.99
N LEU A 62 4.84 0.23 -0.83
CA LEU A 62 5.72 -0.74 -0.19
C LEU A 62 4.92 -1.58 0.82
N HIS A 63 4.73 -2.86 0.55
CA HIS A 63 4.09 -3.78 1.51
C HIS A 63 5.12 -4.22 2.56
N CYS A 64 5.06 -3.56 3.73
CA CYS A 64 5.84 -3.85 4.93
C CYS A 64 5.23 -5.03 5.71
N PHE A 65 5.06 -6.16 5.02
CA PHE A 65 4.46 -7.38 5.53
C PHE A 65 5.18 -7.90 6.78
N ASP A 66 4.43 -8.08 7.87
CA ASP A 66 4.86 -8.45 9.23
C ASP A 66 5.76 -7.45 9.98
N TRP A 67 6.05 -6.28 9.42
CA TRP A 67 6.86 -5.28 10.11
C TRP A 67 6.10 -4.63 11.26
N LYS A 68 6.79 -4.39 12.39
CA LYS A 68 6.24 -3.57 13.47
C LYS A 68 6.06 -2.12 13.00
N TYR A 69 5.04 -1.44 13.50
CA TYR A 69 4.79 -0.04 13.15
C TYR A 69 6.00 0.87 13.45
N ASN A 70 6.75 0.56 14.51
CA ASN A 70 8.00 1.26 14.85
C ASN A 70 9.18 0.94 13.90
N ASP A 71 9.23 -0.26 13.31
CA ASP A 71 10.25 -0.64 12.32
C ASP A 71 10.01 0.02 10.96
N ILE A 72 8.73 0.19 10.57
CA ILE A 72 8.32 1.00 9.42
C ILE A 72 8.66 2.47 9.68
N LYS A 73 8.30 2.99 10.86
CA LYS A 73 8.54 4.39 11.26
C LYS A 73 10.03 4.76 11.23
N ALA A 74 10.91 3.84 11.62
CA ALA A 74 12.37 4.01 11.55
C ALA A 74 12.92 4.02 10.10
N GLU A 75 12.14 3.59 9.11
CA GLU A 75 12.54 3.47 7.70
C GLU A 75 11.88 4.51 6.78
N LEU A 76 10.89 5.28 7.26
CA LEU A 76 10.13 6.25 6.45
C LEU A 76 10.99 7.15 5.56
N LYS A 77 12.11 7.67 6.09
CA LYS A 77 13.08 8.45 5.29
C LYS A 77 13.60 7.65 4.08
N ASN A 78 14.04 6.42 4.29
CA ASN A 78 14.59 5.57 3.23
C ASN A 78 13.49 5.12 2.25
N ILE A 79 12.24 5.00 2.72
CA ILE A 79 11.05 4.68 1.91
C ILE A 79 10.72 5.86 0.98
N ALA A 80 10.82 7.11 1.49
CA ALA A 80 10.68 8.33 0.69
C ALA A 80 11.83 8.52 -0.31
N GLU A 81 13.08 8.26 0.10
CA GLU A 81 14.25 8.28 -0.81
C GLU A 81 14.18 7.19 -1.90
N ALA A 82 13.52 6.06 -1.61
CA ALA A 82 13.15 5.03 -2.58
C ALA A 82 11.89 5.36 -3.40
N GLY A 83 11.29 6.55 -3.24
CA GLY A 83 10.18 7.06 -4.06
C GLY A 83 8.81 6.42 -3.79
N PHE A 84 8.64 5.62 -2.74
CA PHE A 84 7.35 5.03 -2.41
C PHE A 84 6.41 6.09 -1.83
N THR A 85 5.23 6.22 -2.44
CA THR A 85 4.20 7.17 -2.00
C THR A 85 3.41 6.64 -0.78
N SER A 86 3.46 5.33 -0.54
CA SER A 86 2.71 4.71 0.54
C SER A 86 3.35 3.43 1.06
N VAL A 87 2.98 3.05 2.29
CA VAL A 87 3.30 1.77 2.93
C VAL A 87 2.01 0.99 3.20
N GLN A 88 2.04 -0.33 3.11
CA GLN A 88 0.99 -1.22 3.62
C GLN A 88 1.51 -2.02 4.83
N THR A 89 0.72 -2.07 5.90
CA THR A 89 0.98 -2.94 7.08
C THR A 89 0.19 -4.25 6.96
N SER A 90 0.66 -5.33 7.57
CA SER A 90 -0.19 -6.49 7.92
C SER A 90 -1.36 -6.07 8.86
N PRO A 91 -2.37 -6.93 9.11
CA PRO A 91 -3.58 -6.52 9.81
C PRO A 91 -3.40 -5.89 11.19
N ALA A 92 -4.16 -4.82 11.45
CA ALA A 92 -4.16 -4.06 12.72
C ALA A 92 -5.20 -4.55 13.74
N GLN A 93 -5.95 -5.60 13.41
CA GLN A 93 -6.90 -6.25 14.30
C GLN A 93 -6.17 -7.05 15.40
N PRO A 94 -6.78 -7.24 16.60
CA PRO A 94 -6.28 -8.18 17.59
C PRO A 94 -6.37 -9.61 17.03
N ALA A 95 -5.30 -10.38 17.16
CA ALA A 95 -5.21 -11.71 16.56
C ALA A 95 -4.20 -12.59 17.33
N GLY A 96 -3.87 -13.77 16.81
CA GLY A 96 -2.75 -14.54 17.33
C GLY A 96 -1.39 -13.89 17.01
N GLY A 97 -0.35 -14.31 17.73
CA GLY A 97 1.03 -13.90 17.49
C GLY A 97 1.94 -15.13 17.47
N GLY A 98 3.05 -15.02 16.75
CA GLY A 98 3.83 -16.18 16.29
C GLY A 98 3.94 -16.11 14.77
N GLU A 99 3.66 -17.22 14.09
CA GLU A 99 3.61 -17.33 12.64
C GLU A 99 2.67 -16.28 12.01
N TRP A 100 3.02 -15.80 10.81
CA TRP A 100 2.34 -14.70 10.12
C TRP A 100 0.83 -14.88 9.94
N TYR A 101 0.41 -16.09 9.60
CA TYR A 101 -0.97 -16.41 9.25
C TYR A 101 -1.94 -16.26 10.44
N TRP A 102 -1.44 -16.14 11.67
CA TRP A 102 -2.26 -15.82 12.83
C TRP A 102 -2.81 -14.39 12.82
N LEU A 103 -2.16 -13.44 12.14
CA LEU A 103 -2.72 -12.09 11.93
C LEU A 103 -3.99 -12.12 11.06
N TYR A 104 -4.10 -13.12 10.18
CA TYR A 104 -5.24 -13.33 9.28
C TYR A 104 -6.36 -14.18 9.92
N GLN A 105 -6.30 -14.36 11.25
CA GLN A 105 -7.37 -14.95 12.06
C GLN A 105 -7.77 -14.01 13.21
N PRO A 106 -8.29 -12.80 12.90
CA PRO A 106 -8.59 -11.78 13.89
C PRO A 106 -9.69 -12.20 14.86
N TYR A 107 -9.66 -11.59 16.04
CA TYR A 107 -10.68 -11.77 17.09
C TYR A 107 -11.84 -10.78 16.97
N GLY A 108 -11.69 -9.72 16.18
CA GLY A 108 -12.74 -8.71 16.04
C GLY A 108 -12.34 -7.49 15.20
N PHE A 109 -13.17 -6.46 15.28
CA PHE A 109 -13.15 -5.26 14.45
C PHE A 109 -12.88 -4.01 15.30
N TYR A 110 -11.66 -3.95 15.82
CA TYR A 110 -11.10 -2.78 16.50
C TYR A 110 -9.58 -2.79 16.39
N VAL A 111 -8.92 -1.64 16.55
CA VAL A 111 -7.45 -1.55 16.51
C VAL A 111 -6.89 -2.09 17.83
N GLY A 112 -6.35 -3.30 17.77
CA GLY A 112 -5.84 -4.02 18.94
C GLY A 112 -4.41 -3.64 19.34
N THR A 113 -3.87 -4.44 20.24
CA THR A 113 -2.42 -4.66 20.34
C THR A 113 -2.14 -6.05 19.81
N ASN A 114 -1.28 -6.17 18.81
CA ASN A 114 -0.82 -7.44 18.26
C ASN A 114 0.72 -7.44 18.12
N SER A 115 1.30 -8.40 17.41
CA SER A 115 2.76 -8.53 17.23
C SER A 115 3.41 -7.37 16.46
N LEU A 116 2.63 -6.55 15.73
CA LEU A 116 3.09 -5.36 15.02
C LEU A 116 3.21 -4.12 15.94
N GLY A 117 2.43 -4.08 17.02
CA GLY A 117 2.39 -2.98 17.99
C GLY A 117 0.97 -2.70 18.50
N SER A 118 0.79 -1.54 19.14
CA SER A 118 -0.50 -1.05 19.64
C SER A 118 -1.15 -0.02 18.70
N LYS A 119 -2.42 0.29 18.94
CA LYS A 119 -3.12 1.45 18.34
C LYS A 119 -2.31 2.76 18.40
N GLY A 120 -1.59 3.00 19.51
CA GLY A 120 -0.75 4.19 19.67
C GLY A 120 0.52 4.16 18.81
N ASP A 121 1.07 2.98 18.54
CA ASP A 121 2.21 2.81 17.63
C ASP A 121 1.80 3.02 16.17
N LEU A 122 0.61 2.53 15.77
CA LEU A 122 0.03 2.76 14.45
C LEU A 122 -0.32 4.24 14.23
N GLN A 123 -0.96 4.89 15.20
CA GLN A 123 -1.22 6.34 15.14
C GLN A 123 0.10 7.13 15.04
N SER A 124 1.13 6.73 15.79
CA SER A 124 2.45 7.35 15.71
C SER A 124 3.20 7.05 14.41
N LEU A 125 2.91 5.94 13.71
CA LEU A 125 3.41 5.68 12.37
C LEU A 125 2.78 6.64 11.36
N CYS A 126 1.46 6.81 11.38
CA CYS A 126 0.75 7.72 10.48
C CYS A 126 1.26 9.16 10.64
N GLN A 127 1.31 9.67 11.87
CA GLN A 127 1.81 11.02 12.21
C GLN A 127 3.29 11.26 11.88
N GLU A 128 4.10 10.20 11.70
CA GLU A 128 5.48 10.33 11.24
C GLU A 128 5.56 10.23 9.72
N ALA A 129 4.74 9.38 9.09
CA ALA A 129 4.67 9.20 7.65
C ALA A 129 4.21 10.47 6.91
N ASP A 130 3.24 11.19 7.50
CA ASP A 130 2.81 12.54 7.08
C ASP A 130 3.99 13.48 6.83
N LYS A 131 5.01 13.46 7.70
CA LYS A 131 6.18 14.36 7.61
C LYS A 131 7.06 14.10 6.39
N TYR A 132 6.91 12.95 5.73
CA TYR A 132 7.59 12.60 4.49
C TYR A 132 6.66 12.65 3.27
N GLY A 133 5.36 12.89 3.48
CA GLY A 133 4.33 12.74 2.45
C GLY A 133 3.98 11.27 2.14
N ILE A 134 4.36 10.33 2.99
CA ILE A 134 4.06 8.89 2.82
C ILE A 134 2.68 8.61 3.40
N LYS A 135 1.85 7.88 2.65
CA LYS A 135 0.52 7.45 3.11
C LYS A 135 0.53 6.04 3.73
N VAL A 136 -0.35 5.79 4.70
CA VAL A 136 -0.45 4.49 5.40
C VAL A 136 -1.70 3.73 4.97
N VAL A 137 -1.49 2.56 4.37
CA VAL A 137 -2.51 1.55 4.06
C VAL A 137 -2.50 0.47 5.14
N VAL A 138 -3.68 0.07 5.62
CA VAL A 138 -3.83 -1.02 6.59
C VAL A 138 -4.56 -2.20 5.93
N ASP A 139 -4.04 -3.40 6.16
CA ASP A 139 -4.70 -4.65 5.79
C ASP A 139 -5.87 -4.96 6.75
N VAL A 140 -7.00 -5.40 6.21
CA VAL A 140 -8.26 -5.58 6.94
C VAL A 140 -8.91 -6.91 6.55
N VAL A 141 -9.06 -7.76 7.54
CA VAL A 141 -9.64 -9.10 7.43
C VAL A 141 -11.07 -9.04 7.93
N ALA A 142 -12.00 -8.93 6.97
CA ALA A 142 -13.42 -8.70 7.25
C ALA A 142 -14.39 -9.71 6.61
N ASN A 143 -13.88 -10.72 5.89
CA ASN A 143 -14.66 -11.85 5.42
C ASN A 143 -14.96 -12.85 6.55
N HIS A 144 -13.99 -13.07 7.42
CA HIS A 144 -13.99 -14.11 8.44
C HIS A 144 -13.29 -13.63 9.72
N LEU A 145 -13.49 -14.37 10.81
CA LEU A 145 -12.74 -14.19 12.06
C LEU A 145 -12.15 -15.55 12.51
N ASN A 146 -11.47 -15.56 13.65
CA ASN A 146 -10.88 -16.76 14.24
C ASN A 146 -11.92 -17.89 14.43
N GLY A 147 -11.56 -19.12 14.03
CA GLY A 147 -12.44 -20.30 14.16
C GLY A 147 -12.74 -20.72 15.61
N ASP A 148 -11.92 -20.31 16.59
CA ASP A 148 -12.24 -20.43 18.01
C ASP A 148 -13.16 -19.29 18.44
N THR A 149 -14.48 -19.52 18.29
CA THR A 149 -15.54 -18.55 18.60
C THR A 149 -15.54 -18.06 20.06
N ASN A 150 -14.80 -18.70 20.97
CA ASN A 150 -14.60 -18.19 22.33
C ASN A 150 -13.72 -16.93 22.35
N ARG A 151 -12.79 -16.80 21.40
CA ARG A 151 -11.85 -15.66 21.27
C ARG A 151 -12.44 -14.48 20.53
N VAL A 152 -13.43 -14.73 19.67
CA VAL A 152 -14.14 -13.69 18.93
C VAL A 152 -14.78 -12.68 19.91
N GLN A 153 -14.94 -11.42 19.50
CA GLN A 153 -15.65 -10.41 20.26
C GLN A 153 -17.08 -10.87 20.63
N ASP A 154 -17.49 -10.62 21.88
CA ASP A 154 -18.68 -11.25 22.50
C ASP A 154 -19.99 -11.01 21.73
N ASP A 155 -20.11 -9.86 21.08
CA ASP A 155 -21.26 -9.39 20.32
C ASP A 155 -21.42 -10.08 18.95
N LEU A 156 -20.37 -10.69 18.39
CA LEU A 156 -20.44 -11.49 17.16
C LEU A 156 -20.56 -13.01 17.41
N LYS A 157 -20.69 -13.47 18.66
CA LYS A 157 -20.72 -14.91 18.98
C LYS A 157 -22.01 -15.64 18.57
N ASP A 158 -23.09 -14.92 18.25
CA ASP A 158 -24.33 -15.55 17.79
C ASP A 158 -24.19 -16.09 16.36
N SER A 159 -24.61 -17.34 16.18
CA SER A 159 -24.87 -18.03 14.91
C SER A 159 -25.49 -17.19 13.79
N GLN A 160 -26.32 -16.18 14.08
CA GLN A 160 -26.94 -15.33 13.07
C GLN A 160 -25.93 -14.45 12.30
N TYR A 161 -24.76 -14.19 12.88
CA TYR A 161 -23.70 -13.36 12.29
C TYR A 161 -22.70 -14.15 11.43
N TRP A 162 -22.96 -15.44 11.17
CA TRP A 162 -22.08 -16.32 10.40
C TRP A 162 -22.86 -17.08 9.33
N HIS A 163 -22.19 -17.39 8.23
CA HIS A 163 -22.74 -18.33 7.27
C HIS A 163 -22.68 -19.77 7.79
N ASN A 164 -23.64 -20.59 7.33
CA ASN A 164 -23.84 -21.96 7.81
C ASN A 164 -23.73 -23.00 6.67
N LEU A 165 -23.04 -22.64 5.59
CA LEU A 165 -22.84 -23.48 4.41
C LEU A 165 -21.78 -24.58 4.63
N GLY A 166 -20.80 -24.31 5.51
CA GLY A 166 -19.56 -25.09 5.61
C GLY A 166 -18.52 -24.63 4.58
N GLY A 167 -17.49 -25.43 4.35
CA GLY A 167 -16.39 -25.08 3.43
C GLY A 167 -16.79 -25.04 1.95
N VAL A 168 -16.07 -24.23 1.17
CA VAL A 168 -16.27 -24.09 -0.29
C VAL A 168 -16.03 -25.43 -1.00
N SER A 169 -17.06 -26.04 -1.60
CA SER A 169 -16.94 -27.31 -2.34
C SER A 169 -16.83 -27.15 -3.86
N SER A 170 -17.26 -26.02 -4.41
CA SER A 170 -17.05 -25.63 -5.80
C SER A 170 -16.63 -24.16 -5.89
N TRP A 171 -15.42 -23.93 -6.41
CA TRP A 171 -14.88 -22.58 -6.61
C TRP A 171 -15.46 -21.86 -7.85
N ALA A 172 -16.16 -22.59 -8.73
CA ALA A 172 -16.91 -22.04 -9.85
C ALA A 172 -18.33 -21.58 -9.43
N ASP A 173 -18.82 -22.04 -8.28
CA ASP A 173 -20.11 -21.61 -7.72
C ASP A 173 -19.90 -20.32 -6.90
N ARG A 174 -20.28 -19.19 -7.49
CA ARG A 174 -20.14 -17.86 -6.90
C ARG A 174 -20.85 -17.72 -5.54
N TYR A 175 -21.93 -18.46 -5.28
CA TYR A 175 -22.60 -18.46 -3.97
C TYR A 175 -21.74 -19.20 -2.93
N GLN A 176 -21.17 -20.36 -3.28
CA GLN A 176 -20.24 -21.06 -2.39
C GLN A 176 -18.96 -20.27 -2.13
N VAL A 177 -18.43 -19.57 -3.14
CA VAL A 177 -17.27 -18.67 -2.96
C VAL A 177 -17.58 -17.53 -1.98
N THR A 178 -18.84 -17.09 -1.85
CA THR A 178 -19.22 -15.91 -1.04
C THR A 178 -19.88 -16.22 0.31
N HIS A 179 -20.24 -17.47 0.56
CA HIS A 179 -20.96 -17.89 1.77
C HIS A 179 -20.30 -19.13 2.43
N GLY A 180 -19.10 -19.52 1.98
CA GLY A 180 -18.43 -20.76 2.34
C GLY A 180 -17.08 -20.56 3.02
N GLU A 181 -16.81 -21.37 4.03
CA GLU A 181 -15.61 -21.26 4.87
C GLU A 181 -14.32 -21.54 4.09
N ILE A 182 -13.38 -20.58 4.10
CA ILE A 182 -12.05 -20.69 3.49
C ILE A 182 -10.98 -21.21 4.48
N GLY A 183 -11.41 -22.06 5.43
CA GLY A 183 -10.59 -22.54 6.55
C GLY A 183 -10.76 -21.73 7.85
N MET A 184 -11.37 -20.54 7.75
CA MET A 184 -11.82 -19.70 8.88
C MET A 184 -13.35 -19.59 8.84
N ARG A 185 -13.96 -19.21 9.97
CA ARG A 185 -15.43 -19.14 10.08
C ARG A 185 -15.94 -17.88 9.37
N ASP A 186 -16.81 -18.10 8.39
CA ASP A 186 -17.29 -17.09 7.44
C ASP A 186 -18.39 -16.20 8.04
N LEU A 187 -18.26 -14.87 7.90
CA LEU A 187 -19.21 -13.91 8.44
C LEU A 187 -20.42 -13.72 7.52
N ASN A 188 -21.60 -13.56 8.11
CA ASN A 188 -22.82 -13.19 7.40
C ASN A 188 -22.75 -11.72 6.96
N SER A 189 -22.11 -11.48 5.81
CA SER A 189 -21.82 -10.13 5.29
C SER A 189 -23.10 -9.33 4.98
N GLU A 190 -24.17 -10.04 4.66
CA GLU A 190 -25.52 -9.61 4.39
C GLU A 190 -26.21 -9.09 5.67
N HIS A 191 -25.77 -9.53 6.86
CA HIS A 191 -26.34 -9.11 8.12
C HIS A 191 -25.91 -7.68 8.48
N SER A 192 -26.90 -6.80 8.61
CA SER A 192 -26.69 -5.36 8.89
C SER A 192 -25.78 -5.08 10.10
N TYR A 193 -25.78 -5.91 11.14
CA TYR A 193 -24.88 -5.72 12.29
C TYR A 193 -23.40 -5.93 11.94
N VAL A 194 -23.08 -6.96 11.15
CA VAL A 194 -21.70 -7.22 10.69
C VAL A 194 -21.19 -6.01 9.89
N GLN A 195 -22.04 -5.46 9.01
CA GLN A 195 -21.75 -4.27 8.23
C GLN A 195 -21.49 -3.03 9.12
N GLN A 196 -22.29 -2.82 10.18
CA GLN A 196 -22.08 -1.73 11.15
C GLN A 196 -20.77 -1.88 11.93
N VAL A 197 -20.48 -3.08 12.42
CA VAL A 197 -19.28 -3.38 13.20
C VAL A 197 -18.01 -3.15 12.37
N VAL A 198 -17.97 -3.60 11.11
CA VAL A 198 -16.85 -3.33 10.21
C VAL A 198 -16.76 -1.84 9.84
N ALA A 199 -17.88 -1.17 9.59
CA ALA A 199 -17.88 0.27 9.32
C ALA A 199 -17.39 1.11 10.53
N LYS A 200 -17.69 0.68 11.76
CA LYS A 200 -17.16 1.28 12.99
C LYS A 200 -15.63 1.14 13.07
N TYR A 201 -15.09 -0.02 12.69
CA TYR A 201 -13.64 -0.22 12.59
C TYR A 201 -12.99 0.67 11.51
N MET A 202 -13.63 0.86 10.36
CA MET A 202 -13.13 1.79 9.33
C MET A 202 -13.05 3.24 9.85
N LYS A 203 -14.00 3.65 10.70
CA LYS A 203 -13.97 4.95 11.38
C LYS A 203 -12.93 5.05 12.49
N GLU A 204 -12.55 3.94 13.12
CA GLU A 204 -11.43 3.92 14.06
C GLU A 204 -10.08 4.09 13.34
N LEU A 205 -9.89 3.42 12.19
CA LEU A 205 -8.68 3.54 11.37
C LEU A 205 -8.51 4.94 10.78
N GLU A 206 -9.56 5.48 10.13
CA GLU A 206 -9.57 6.87 9.64
C GLU A 206 -9.29 7.87 10.79
N GLY A 207 -9.89 7.65 11.97
CA GLY A 207 -9.72 8.49 13.15
C GLY A 207 -8.32 8.50 13.78
N ILE A 208 -7.43 7.57 13.41
CA ILE A 208 -6.02 7.57 13.82
C ILE A 208 -5.03 7.95 12.70
N GLY A 209 -5.53 8.32 11.51
CA GLY A 209 -4.71 8.81 10.40
C GLY A 209 -4.35 7.76 9.33
N VAL A 210 -5.09 6.65 9.23
CA VAL A 210 -4.94 5.70 8.12
C VAL A 210 -5.50 6.31 6.83
N ASP A 211 -4.75 6.23 5.74
CA ASP A 211 -5.10 6.78 4.41
C ASP A 211 -5.80 5.79 3.49
N GLY A 212 -5.67 4.49 3.74
CA GLY A 212 -6.14 3.46 2.83
C GLY A 212 -6.31 2.08 3.46
N ILE A 213 -7.05 1.23 2.76
CA ILE A 213 -7.41 -0.11 3.21
C ILE A 213 -7.11 -1.12 2.10
N ARG A 214 -6.40 -2.21 2.43
CA ARG A 214 -6.40 -3.45 1.65
C ARG A 214 -7.42 -4.40 2.27
N TRP A 215 -8.45 -4.77 1.53
CA TRP A 215 -9.43 -5.76 1.96
C TRP A 215 -8.91 -7.16 1.64
N ASP A 216 -8.61 -7.92 2.70
CA ASP A 216 -8.30 -9.34 2.62
C ASP A 216 -9.50 -10.14 2.09
N ALA A 217 -9.22 -11.19 1.32
CA ALA A 217 -10.22 -12.12 0.81
C ALA A 217 -11.44 -11.44 0.15
N ALA A 218 -11.31 -10.24 -0.42
CA ALA A 218 -12.47 -9.45 -0.91
C ALA A 218 -13.33 -10.16 -1.97
N LYS A 219 -12.73 -11.12 -2.70
CA LYS A 219 -13.44 -12.10 -3.53
C LYS A 219 -14.61 -12.79 -2.80
N HIS A 220 -14.45 -13.09 -1.53
CA HIS A 220 -15.34 -13.93 -0.73
C HIS A 220 -16.51 -13.15 -0.10
N ILE A 221 -16.59 -11.83 -0.28
CA ILE A 221 -17.74 -11.03 0.18
C ILE A 221 -18.62 -10.63 -1.01
N SER A 222 -19.90 -10.98 -0.91
CA SER A 222 -20.97 -10.69 -1.88
C SER A 222 -21.08 -9.21 -2.28
N LEU A 223 -21.48 -8.97 -3.53
CA LEU A 223 -21.76 -7.64 -4.09
C LEU A 223 -23.24 -7.22 -3.95
N PRO A 224 -23.56 -5.92 -4.15
CA PRO A 224 -24.93 -5.44 -4.23
C PRO A 224 -25.81 -6.08 -5.32
N SER A 225 -25.26 -6.47 -6.48
CA SER A 225 -26.01 -7.31 -7.44
C SER A 225 -26.36 -8.69 -6.91
N GLU A 226 -25.65 -9.16 -5.88
CA GLU A 226 -25.81 -10.45 -5.21
C GLU A 226 -26.68 -10.31 -3.94
N ASN A 227 -27.26 -9.11 -3.73
CA ASN A 227 -28.13 -8.67 -2.63
C ASN A 227 -27.41 -8.24 -1.32
N CYS A 228 -26.08 -8.23 -1.27
CA CYS A 228 -25.34 -7.79 -0.08
C CYS A 228 -25.02 -6.28 -0.08
N GLN A 229 -25.20 -5.61 1.06
CA GLN A 229 -24.91 -4.17 1.21
C GLN A 229 -23.58 -3.87 1.92
N PHE A 230 -22.75 -4.89 2.17
CA PHE A 230 -21.47 -4.77 2.85
C PHE A 230 -20.56 -3.71 2.21
N TRP A 231 -20.24 -3.84 0.91
CA TRP A 231 -19.33 -2.92 0.24
C TRP A 231 -19.82 -1.45 0.26
N PRO A 232 -21.10 -1.14 -0.06
CA PRO A 232 -21.68 0.19 0.17
C PRO A 232 -21.67 0.68 1.62
N ALA A 233 -21.71 -0.21 2.62
CA ALA A 233 -21.71 0.18 4.03
C ALA A 233 -20.30 0.55 4.53
N VAL A 234 -19.28 -0.24 4.18
CA VAL A 234 -17.93 -0.10 4.76
C VAL A 234 -17.02 0.86 3.98
N THR A 235 -17.21 1.01 2.66
CA THR A 235 -16.38 1.89 1.81
C THR A 235 -16.91 3.32 1.71
N LYS A 236 -18.16 3.57 2.10
CA LYS A 236 -18.83 4.87 1.94
C LYS A 236 -18.64 5.78 3.16
N ASN A 237 -18.61 7.08 2.91
CA ASN A 237 -18.53 8.15 3.92
C ASN A 237 -17.23 8.22 4.74
N ASN A 238 -16.17 7.50 4.36
CA ASN A 238 -14.80 7.69 4.87
C ASN A 238 -13.92 8.30 3.75
N ASN A 239 -12.76 8.85 4.11
CA ASN A 239 -11.83 9.51 3.19
C ASN A 239 -10.66 8.61 2.73
N MET A 240 -10.70 7.31 3.04
CA MET A 240 -9.62 6.36 2.76
C MET A 240 -9.71 5.80 1.34
N TRP A 241 -8.56 5.49 0.74
CA TRP A 241 -8.50 4.76 -0.53
C TRP A 241 -8.60 3.26 -0.31
N HIS A 242 -9.60 2.61 -0.92
CA HIS A 242 -9.82 1.17 -0.79
C HIS A 242 -9.29 0.39 -2.00
N TYR A 243 -8.60 -0.72 -1.75
CA TYR A 243 -8.43 -1.80 -2.73
C TYR A 243 -8.72 -3.16 -2.10
N GLY A 244 -9.14 -4.14 -2.89
CA GLY A 244 -9.45 -5.49 -2.41
C GLY A 244 -8.74 -6.57 -3.19
N GLU A 245 -8.44 -7.66 -2.50
CA GLU A 245 -7.86 -8.85 -3.10
C GLU A 245 -8.90 -9.71 -3.79
N ILE A 246 -8.70 -9.90 -5.10
CA ILE A 246 -9.49 -10.78 -5.94
C ILE A 246 -8.52 -11.63 -6.76
N LEU A 247 -8.08 -12.73 -6.16
CA LEU A 247 -7.16 -13.68 -6.81
C LEU A 247 -7.88 -14.43 -7.93
N VAL A 248 -7.29 -14.37 -9.14
CA VAL A 248 -7.75 -14.94 -10.43
C VAL A 248 -9.02 -14.29 -10.98
N GLY A 249 -10.08 -14.20 -10.18
CA GLY A 249 -11.36 -13.60 -10.52
C GLY A 249 -12.44 -13.92 -9.47
N PRO A 250 -13.67 -13.39 -9.59
CA PRO A 250 -14.73 -13.52 -8.57
C PRO A 250 -15.21 -14.97 -8.30
N ALA A 251 -14.97 -15.87 -9.25
CA ALA A 251 -15.15 -17.32 -9.16
C ALA A 251 -14.27 -17.98 -10.24
N ASP A 252 -14.11 -19.30 -10.17
CA ASP A 252 -13.37 -20.07 -11.18
C ASP A 252 -14.19 -20.22 -12.46
N GLY A 253 -13.79 -19.50 -13.51
CA GLY A 253 -14.48 -19.50 -14.79
C GLY A 253 -14.19 -18.26 -15.64
N GLY A 254 -14.75 -18.24 -16.85
CA GLY A 254 -14.80 -17.05 -17.70
C GLY A 254 -16.11 -16.29 -17.53
N GLY A 255 -16.16 -15.01 -17.96
CA GLY A 255 -17.40 -14.22 -18.00
C GLY A 255 -17.69 -13.35 -16.78
N HIS A 256 -16.80 -13.31 -15.78
CA HIS A 256 -17.00 -12.55 -14.54
C HIS A 256 -16.63 -11.05 -14.63
N GLU A 257 -16.44 -10.50 -15.84
CA GLU A 257 -16.11 -9.09 -16.07
C GLU A 257 -17.15 -8.11 -15.50
N GLY A 258 -18.42 -8.53 -15.39
CA GLY A 258 -19.49 -7.74 -14.78
C GLY A 258 -19.25 -7.52 -13.28
N LEU A 259 -19.05 -8.60 -12.52
CA LEU A 259 -18.76 -8.56 -11.09
C LEU A 259 -17.45 -7.80 -10.81
N MET A 260 -16.40 -8.03 -11.62
CA MET A 260 -15.15 -7.26 -11.51
C MET A 260 -15.38 -5.76 -11.68
N LYS A 261 -16.19 -5.33 -12.65
CA LYS A 261 -16.54 -3.92 -12.83
C LYS A 261 -17.35 -3.39 -11.65
N GLU A 262 -18.20 -4.19 -11.04
CA GLU A 262 -18.96 -3.79 -9.86
C GLU A 262 -18.07 -3.59 -8.62
N TYR A 263 -17.11 -4.49 -8.35
CA TYR A 263 -16.08 -4.24 -7.34
C TYR A 263 -15.36 -2.90 -7.58
N THR A 264 -15.08 -2.52 -8.84
CA THR A 264 -14.43 -1.23 -9.13
C THR A 264 -15.27 0.01 -8.78
N ASN A 265 -16.55 -0.12 -8.43
CA ASN A 265 -17.33 1.00 -7.89
C ASN A 265 -16.93 1.36 -6.45
N TYR A 266 -16.46 0.38 -5.67
CA TYR A 266 -16.18 0.51 -4.23
C TYR A 266 -14.68 0.56 -3.90
N MET A 267 -13.85 -0.01 -4.77
CA MET A 267 -12.42 -0.22 -4.52
C MET A 267 -11.60 -0.28 -5.82
N SER A 268 -10.26 -0.32 -5.72
CA SER A 268 -9.40 -0.93 -6.75
C SER A 268 -9.28 -2.45 -6.53
N VAL A 269 -8.85 -3.20 -7.55
CA VAL A 269 -8.81 -4.67 -7.53
C VAL A 269 -7.47 -5.22 -8.02
N THR A 270 -7.08 -6.40 -7.57
CA THR A 270 -5.80 -7.04 -7.93
C THR A 270 -5.83 -7.72 -9.31
N ASP A 271 -4.79 -7.55 -10.12
CA ASP A 271 -4.55 -8.39 -11.32
C ASP A 271 -3.46 -9.45 -11.05
N SER A 272 -3.84 -10.47 -10.26
CA SER A 272 -2.91 -11.52 -9.83
C SER A 272 -2.39 -12.37 -10.99
N ILE A 273 -3.18 -12.53 -12.06
CA ILE A 273 -2.78 -13.24 -13.29
C ILE A 273 -1.67 -12.44 -13.98
N TYR A 274 -1.86 -11.13 -14.19
CA TYR A 274 -0.82 -10.33 -14.85
C TYR A 274 0.50 -10.30 -14.06
N GLY A 275 0.43 -10.21 -12.72
CA GLY A 275 1.62 -10.31 -11.87
C GLY A 275 2.36 -11.66 -12.01
N MET A 276 1.59 -12.76 -12.09
CA MET A 276 2.13 -14.09 -12.35
C MET A 276 2.77 -14.21 -13.74
N ASP A 277 2.09 -13.76 -14.80
CA ASP A 277 2.59 -13.81 -16.18
C ASP A 277 3.92 -13.04 -16.33
N VAL A 278 3.98 -11.83 -15.78
CA VAL A 278 5.17 -10.97 -15.83
C VAL A 278 6.32 -11.57 -15.03
N ARG A 279 6.07 -12.10 -13.83
CA ARG A 279 7.09 -12.78 -13.02
C ARG A 279 7.62 -14.04 -13.71
N ASN A 280 6.73 -14.89 -14.21
CA ASN A 280 7.09 -16.17 -14.82
C ASN A 280 7.87 -15.98 -16.12
N ALA A 281 7.57 -14.93 -16.92
CA ALA A 281 8.38 -14.57 -18.07
C ALA A 281 9.85 -14.30 -17.68
N PHE A 282 10.08 -13.41 -16.71
CA PHE A 282 11.43 -13.06 -16.25
C PHE A 282 12.15 -14.19 -15.49
N ALA A 283 11.41 -15.11 -14.88
CA ALA A 283 11.95 -16.34 -14.30
C ALA A 283 12.45 -17.31 -15.39
N GLY A 284 11.69 -17.46 -16.48
CA GLY A 284 12.05 -18.25 -17.66
C GLY A 284 13.07 -17.59 -18.61
N GLY A 285 13.67 -16.45 -18.24
CA GLY A 285 14.62 -15.72 -19.07
C GLY A 285 14.01 -14.94 -20.24
N ASN A 286 12.69 -14.79 -20.28
CA ASN A 286 11.92 -14.16 -21.35
C ASN A 286 11.41 -12.77 -20.96
N ALA A 287 11.16 -11.93 -21.96
CA ALA A 287 10.43 -10.68 -21.76
C ALA A 287 8.91 -10.95 -21.75
N PRO A 288 8.12 -10.30 -20.88
CA PRO A 288 6.67 -10.46 -20.88
C PRO A 288 6.06 -9.98 -22.20
N SER A 289 4.97 -10.62 -22.63
CA SER A 289 4.23 -10.29 -23.87
C SER A 289 2.94 -9.49 -23.64
N SER A 290 2.42 -9.49 -22.41
CA SER A 290 1.15 -8.86 -22.02
C SER A 290 1.33 -7.48 -21.38
N HIS A 291 0.30 -6.63 -21.49
CA HIS A 291 0.24 -5.30 -20.87
C HIS A 291 -0.86 -5.17 -19.78
N GLY A 292 -1.47 -6.30 -19.36
CA GLY A 292 -2.50 -6.37 -18.31
C GLY A 292 -3.68 -7.28 -18.68
N ASN A 293 -4.00 -8.28 -17.85
CA ASN A 293 -5.11 -9.22 -18.08
C ASN A 293 -6.45 -8.49 -17.94
N TRP A 294 -6.72 -7.86 -16.79
CA TRP A 294 -7.98 -7.16 -16.54
C TRP A 294 -8.14 -5.91 -17.41
N VAL A 295 -7.04 -5.26 -17.81
CA VAL A 295 -7.04 -4.15 -18.77
C VAL A 295 -7.60 -4.62 -20.13
N SER A 296 -7.13 -5.76 -20.64
CA SER A 296 -7.63 -6.33 -21.91
C SER A 296 -9.12 -6.68 -21.87
N ARG A 297 -9.66 -6.94 -20.68
CA ARG A 297 -11.07 -7.31 -20.41
C ARG A 297 -11.95 -6.08 -20.05
N GLY A 298 -11.38 -4.88 -20.18
CA GLY A 298 -12.08 -3.62 -20.02
C GLY A 298 -12.26 -3.13 -18.58
N ILE A 299 -11.36 -3.52 -17.67
CA ILE A 299 -11.17 -2.83 -16.39
C ILE A 299 -10.23 -1.64 -16.60
N ALA A 300 -10.55 -0.48 -16.03
CA ALA A 300 -9.72 0.72 -16.18
C ALA A 300 -8.39 0.57 -15.38
N PRO A 301 -7.22 0.96 -15.92
CA PRO A 301 -5.95 0.83 -15.22
C PRO A 301 -5.91 1.52 -13.85
N ASN A 302 -6.58 2.67 -13.69
CA ASN A 302 -6.72 3.38 -12.41
C ASN A 302 -7.65 2.70 -11.39
N LYS A 303 -8.10 1.48 -11.67
CA LYS A 303 -8.81 0.59 -10.75
C LYS A 303 -8.01 -0.69 -10.46
N LEU A 304 -6.75 -0.77 -10.86
CA LEU A 304 -5.90 -1.96 -10.68
C LEU A 304 -4.75 -1.73 -9.71
N VAL A 305 -4.53 -2.70 -8.83
CA VAL A 305 -3.28 -2.90 -8.08
C VAL A 305 -2.55 -4.08 -8.70
N LEU A 306 -1.26 -3.88 -9.00
CA LEU A 306 -0.41 -4.83 -9.71
C LEU A 306 0.84 -5.12 -8.87
N TRP A 307 1.34 -6.35 -8.92
CA TRP A 307 2.54 -6.76 -8.18
C TRP A 307 3.44 -7.66 -9.04
N GLY A 308 4.72 -7.76 -8.68
CA GLY A 308 5.56 -8.87 -9.12
C GLY A 308 5.22 -10.16 -8.36
N GLU A 309 4.92 -10.04 -7.07
CA GLU A 309 4.50 -11.12 -6.17
C GLU A 309 3.63 -10.57 -5.02
N SER A 310 2.70 -11.37 -4.51
CA SER A 310 2.02 -11.11 -3.24
C SER A 310 2.70 -11.84 -2.09
N HIS A 311 2.28 -11.52 -0.87
CA HIS A 311 2.70 -12.25 0.32
C HIS A 311 2.35 -13.74 0.24
N ASP A 312 1.20 -14.13 -0.30
CA ASP A 312 0.80 -15.53 -0.51
C ASP A 312 1.76 -16.29 -1.42
N THR A 313 2.16 -15.66 -2.53
CA THR A 313 3.03 -16.32 -3.52
C THR A 313 4.45 -16.59 -3.01
N TRP A 314 4.79 -16.01 -1.87
CA TRP A 314 6.02 -16.28 -1.11
C TRP A 314 5.75 -17.16 0.12
N SER A 315 4.82 -16.76 0.98
CA SER A 315 4.66 -17.25 2.35
C SER A 315 3.84 -18.52 2.51
N ASN A 316 3.12 -18.98 1.47
CA ASN A 316 2.30 -20.20 1.52
C ASN A 316 3.03 -21.49 1.07
N GLY A 317 4.32 -21.43 0.72
CA GLY A 317 5.05 -22.60 0.22
C GLY A 317 4.68 -22.96 -1.22
N GLN A 318 5.02 -24.17 -1.66
CA GLN A 318 4.72 -24.63 -3.03
C GLN A 318 3.22 -24.87 -3.29
N ASP A 319 2.41 -24.98 -2.24
CA ASP A 319 1.00 -25.39 -2.33
C ASP A 319 0.14 -24.41 -3.14
N TRP A 320 0.45 -23.09 -3.09
CA TRP A 320 -0.42 -22.04 -3.66
C TRP A 320 0.31 -20.89 -4.37
N GLY A 321 1.65 -20.91 -4.54
CA GLY A 321 2.29 -19.85 -5.30
C GLY A 321 3.79 -19.97 -5.59
N PHE A 322 4.15 -19.58 -6.82
CA PHE A 322 5.51 -19.69 -7.34
C PHE A 322 6.28 -18.36 -7.27
N SER A 323 6.80 -17.97 -6.09
CA SER A 323 7.85 -16.94 -6.02
C SER A 323 8.93 -17.17 -4.95
N ASN A 324 8.69 -18.07 -3.98
CA ASN A 324 9.61 -18.29 -2.85
C ASN A 324 11.01 -18.81 -3.24
N GLY A 325 11.09 -19.64 -4.29
CA GLY A 325 12.37 -20.07 -4.89
C GLY A 325 12.96 -19.10 -5.91
N MET A 326 12.33 -17.95 -6.20
CA MET A 326 12.81 -17.01 -7.22
C MET A 326 13.77 -15.98 -6.62
N ASN A 327 14.89 -15.73 -7.32
CA ASN A 327 15.84 -14.68 -6.97
C ASN A 327 15.18 -13.29 -6.94
N GLN A 328 15.57 -12.44 -5.98
CA GLN A 328 15.05 -11.06 -5.83
C GLN A 328 15.06 -10.29 -7.16
N ASN A 329 16.12 -10.41 -7.96
CA ASN A 329 16.23 -9.77 -9.26
C ASN A 329 15.10 -10.14 -10.27
N VAL A 330 14.48 -11.31 -10.18
CA VAL A 330 13.30 -11.67 -10.99
C VAL A 330 12.11 -10.80 -10.59
N ILE A 331 11.93 -10.56 -9.29
CA ILE A 331 10.87 -9.71 -8.74
C ILE A 331 11.15 -8.25 -9.04
N ASP A 332 12.38 -7.77 -8.88
CA ASP A 332 12.74 -6.37 -9.19
C ASP A 332 12.46 -6.07 -10.68
N ARG A 333 12.72 -7.03 -11.57
CA ARG A 333 12.39 -6.94 -13.01
C ARG A 333 10.89 -7.01 -13.28
N ALA A 334 10.14 -7.86 -12.58
CA ALA A 334 8.69 -7.91 -12.68
C ALA A 334 8.02 -6.61 -12.17
N TYR A 335 8.47 -6.12 -11.02
CA TYR A 335 8.09 -4.85 -10.42
C TYR A 335 8.36 -3.68 -11.37
N ALA A 336 9.54 -3.64 -12.01
CA ALA A 336 9.90 -2.60 -12.96
C ALA A 336 8.89 -2.45 -14.13
N ILE A 337 8.25 -3.55 -14.56
CA ILE A 337 7.16 -3.50 -15.56
C ILE A 337 5.83 -3.06 -14.94
N VAL A 338 5.39 -3.66 -13.84
CA VAL A 338 4.04 -3.37 -13.29
C VAL A 338 3.94 -2.00 -12.60
N ALA A 339 5.02 -1.51 -12.00
CA ALA A 339 5.08 -0.29 -11.22
C ALA A 339 5.39 0.97 -12.04
N SER A 340 5.65 0.83 -13.34
CA SER A 340 5.87 1.93 -14.30
C SER A 340 4.69 2.18 -15.24
N ARG A 341 3.68 1.29 -15.23
CA ARG A 341 2.40 1.44 -15.95
C ARG A 341 1.68 2.74 -15.54
N ASN A 342 0.85 3.28 -16.44
CA ASN A 342 0.01 4.44 -16.15
C ASN A 342 -1.30 4.05 -15.45
N GLY A 343 -1.77 4.91 -14.53
CA GLY A 343 -3.03 4.76 -13.80
C GLY A 343 -3.01 3.70 -12.69
N SER A 344 -2.46 2.51 -12.93
CA SER A 344 -2.42 1.42 -11.94
C SER A 344 -1.36 1.64 -10.86
N VAL A 345 -1.58 1.06 -9.68
CA VAL A 345 -0.65 1.09 -8.54
C VAL A 345 0.27 -0.12 -8.58
N GLY A 346 1.58 0.09 -8.50
CA GLY A 346 2.55 -0.98 -8.26
C GLY A 346 2.72 -1.26 -6.76
N LEU A 347 2.65 -2.53 -6.37
CA LEU A 347 2.95 -3.00 -5.02
C LEU A 347 4.29 -3.76 -5.01
N TYR A 348 5.20 -3.33 -4.13
CA TYR A 348 6.47 -3.98 -3.85
C TYR A 348 6.36 -4.79 -2.56
N PHE A 349 6.65 -6.09 -2.59
CA PHE A 349 6.60 -6.95 -1.42
C PHE A 349 7.94 -6.96 -0.65
N SER A 350 7.93 -6.56 0.63
CA SER A 350 9.07 -6.77 1.53
C SER A 350 9.09 -8.22 2.01
N ARG A 351 9.76 -9.09 1.23
CA ARG A 351 9.95 -10.50 1.58
C ARG A 351 10.42 -10.70 3.03
N PRO A 352 9.78 -11.55 3.84
CA PRO A 352 10.30 -11.92 5.16
C PRO A 352 11.61 -12.73 5.02
N GLY A 353 12.35 -12.87 6.13
CA GLY A 353 13.65 -13.56 6.15
C GLY A 353 13.63 -15.08 5.95
N SER A 354 12.44 -15.67 5.77
CA SER A 354 12.22 -17.11 5.55
C SER A 354 11.31 -17.32 4.34
N ALA A 355 11.51 -18.42 3.61
CA ALA A 355 10.63 -18.93 2.56
C ALA A 355 9.70 -20.08 3.05
N ASP A 356 9.92 -20.59 4.27
CA ASP A 356 9.07 -21.57 4.95
C ASP A 356 7.99 -20.85 5.77
N LYS A 357 6.72 -21.16 5.46
CA LYS A 357 5.50 -20.67 6.08
C LYS A 357 5.54 -20.65 7.61
N ASN A 358 6.13 -21.68 8.23
CA ASN A 358 6.13 -21.87 9.68
C ASN A 358 7.28 -21.10 10.37
N ASN A 359 8.27 -20.65 9.60
CA ASN A 359 9.39 -19.85 10.08
C ASN A 359 9.22 -18.34 9.79
N ILE A 360 8.22 -17.94 9.01
CA ILE A 360 7.82 -16.53 8.82
C ILE A 360 6.93 -16.10 10.00
N HIS A 361 7.39 -15.13 10.79
CA HIS A 361 6.71 -14.69 12.01
C HIS A 361 6.26 -13.23 11.97
N SER A 362 5.04 -12.99 12.42
CA SER A 362 4.46 -11.67 12.63
C SER A 362 5.29 -10.81 13.60
N GLY A 363 5.49 -9.54 13.27
CA GLY A 363 6.34 -8.63 14.04
C GLY A 363 7.85 -8.77 13.73
N GLN A 364 8.23 -9.45 12.64
CA GLN A 364 9.60 -9.47 12.11
C GLN A 364 9.74 -8.52 10.92
N LYS A 365 10.81 -7.72 10.92
CA LYS A 365 11.16 -6.85 9.80
C LYS A 365 11.74 -7.66 8.64
N GLY A 366 11.07 -7.59 7.49
CA GLY A 366 11.50 -8.21 6.23
C GLY A 366 12.60 -7.45 5.49
N SER A 367 12.81 -7.84 4.24
CA SER A 367 13.90 -7.39 3.37
C SER A 367 13.87 -5.88 3.10
N THR A 368 15.07 -5.30 3.08
CA THR A 368 15.29 -3.90 2.69
C THR A 368 15.64 -3.71 1.20
N SER A 369 15.44 -4.73 0.35
CA SER A 369 15.64 -4.65 -1.11
C SER A 369 14.83 -3.54 -1.80
N PHE A 370 13.79 -2.98 -1.16
CA PHE A 370 13.12 -1.77 -1.66
C PHE A 370 14.07 -0.56 -1.83
N LYS A 371 15.23 -0.57 -1.16
CA LYS A 371 16.33 0.41 -1.29
C LYS A 371 17.23 0.16 -2.50
N ASN A 372 17.01 -0.92 -3.27
CA ASN A 372 17.74 -1.21 -4.50
C ASN A 372 17.59 -0.04 -5.49
N LYS A 373 18.67 0.30 -6.19
CA LYS A 373 18.74 1.52 -7.01
C LYS A 373 17.77 1.45 -8.21
N GLU A 374 17.57 0.27 -8.75
CA GLU A 374 16.57 -0.07 -9.76
C GLU A 374 15.13 0.18 -9.28
N VAL A 375 14.79 -0.23 -8.06
CA VAL A 375 13.45 -0.04 -7.46
C VAL A 375 13.18 1.45 -7.22
N ALA A 376 14.15 2.15 -6.63
CA ALA A 376 14.08 3.58 -6.41
C ALA A 376 13.94 4.36 -7.73
N ALA A 377 14.70 3.99 -8.77
CA ALA A 377 14.61 4.64 -10.09
C ALA A 377 13.26 4.40 -10.77
N VAL A 378 12.70 3.19 -10.69
CA VAL A 378 11.34 2.89 -11.22
C VAL A 378 10.29 3.75 -10.54
N ASN A 379 10.35 3.91 -9.21
CA ASN A 379 9.43 4.75 -8.46
C ASN A 379 9.59 6.25 -8.81
N GLN A 380 10.83 6.73 -8.92
CA GLN A 380 11.13 8.09 -9.36
C GLN A 380 10.53 8.36 -10.76
N LEU A 381 10.62 7.41 -11.69
CA LEU A 381 9.96 7.53 -13.00
C LEU A 381 8.43 7.51 -12.89
N ARG A 382 7.83 6.61 -12.09
CA ARG A 382 6.36 6.53 -11.91
C ARG A 382 5.79 7.86 -11.41
N ASN A 383 6.40 8.44 -10.38
CA ASN A 383 5.95 9.70 -9.79
C ASN A 383 6.21 10.90 -10.72
N ALA A 384 7.38 10.93 -11.40
CA ALA A 384 7.74 12.00 -12.33
C ALA A 384 6.89 11.98 -13.62
N CYS A 385 6.46 10.82 -14.10
CA CYS A 385 5.54 10.73 -15.25
C CYS A 385 4.07 10.92 -14.84
N GLY A 386 3.72 10.64 -13.57
CA GLY A 386 2.36 10.78 -13.05
C GLY A 386 1.34 10.06 -13.94
N ASN A 387 0.44 10.85 -14.56
CA ASN A 387 -0.64 10.37 -15.43
C ASN A 387 -0.33 10.43 -16.95
N GLU A 388 0.92 10.70 -17.35
CA GLU A 388 1.37 10.58 -18.75
C GLU A 388 0.97 9.23 -19.34
N LYS A 389 0.45 9.19 -20.57
CA LYS A 389 0.13 7.91 -21.23
C LYS A 389 1.37 7.03 -21.35
N ASP A 390 1.16 5.72 -21.27
CA ASP A 390 2.21 4.74 -21.50
C ASP A 390 2.06 4.01 -22.83
N PHE A 391 3.16 3.39 -23.27
CA PHE A 391 3.16 2.41 -24.35
C PHE A 391 4.03 1.22 -23.94
N PHE A 392 3.45 0.01 -23.93
CA PHE A 392 4.18 -1.23 -23.66
C PHE A 392 4.82 -1.79 -24.94
N VAL A 393 6.08 -2.20 -24.86
CA VAL A 393 6.86 -2.78 -25.95
C VAL A 393 7.51 -4.08 -25.46
N SER A 394 7.58 -5.10 -26.31
CA SER A 394 8.35 -6.32 -26.03
C SER A 394 8.96 -6.88 -27.32
N GLU A 395 10.29 -6.79 -27.43
CA GLU A 395 11.07 -7.23 -28.60
C GLU A 395 12.54 -7.45 -28.22
N GLY A 396 13.31 -8.19 -29.04
CA GLY A 396 14.75 -8.37 -28.83
C GLY A 396 15.13 -9.03 -27.49
N GLY A 397 14.21 -9.76 -26.85
CA GLY A 397 14.40 -10.32 -25.51
C GLY A 397 14.48 -9.27 -24.40
N ALA A 398 13.79 -8.13 -24.57
CA ALA A 398 13.57 -7.09 -23.57
C ALA A 398 12.13 -6.56 -23.65
N ALA A 399 11.60 -6.07 -22.53
CA ALA A 399 10.36 -5.32 -22.47
C ALA A 399 10.64 -3.87 -22.11
N ALA A 400 9.76 -2.94 -22.48
CA ALA A 400 9.81 -1.55 -22.07
C ALA A 400 8.43 -0.96 -21.82
N VAL A 401 8.37 -0.05 -20.86
CA VAL A 401 7.22 0.86 -20.64
C VAL A 401 7.69 2.27 -20.96
N CYS A 402 7.28 2.77 -22.12
CA CYS A 402 7.57 4.12 -22.59
C CYS A 402 6.55 5.10 -21.98
N ARG A 403 7.00 6.28 -21.55
CA ARG A 403 6.20 7.44 -21.10
C ARG A 403 6.69 8.68 -21.86
N GLU A 404 6.04 9.83 -21.76
CA GLU A 404 6.46 11.02 -22.52
C GLU A 404 7.79 11.60 -22.00
N SER A 405 8.03 11.52 -20.69
CA SER A 405 9.23 12.06 -20.03
C SER A 405 10.32 11.03 -19.74
N GLY A 406 10.08 9.74 -19.99
CA GLY A 406 11.04 8.67 -19.69
C GLY A 406 10.60 7.28 -20.15
N ALA A 407 11.42 6.27 -19.90
CA ALA A 407 11.08 4.87 -20.14
C ALA A 407 11.77 3.93 -19.14
N VAL A 408 11.10 2.86 -18.75
CA VAL A 408 11.73 1.71 -18.09
C VAL A 408 11.99 0.63 -19.15
N ILE A 409 13.20 0.07 -19.18
CA ILE A 409 13.59 -1.03 -20.07
C ILE A 409 14.13 -2.18 -19.22
N VAL A 410 13.64 -3.40 -19.47
CA VAL A 410 13.90 -4.59 -18.64
C VAL A 410 14.30 -5.78 -19.52
N LEU A 411 15.41 -6.44 -19.19
CA LEU A 411 15.88 -7.63 -19.90
C LEU A 411 15.06 -8.86 -19.50
N GLY A 412 14.65 -9.65 -20.49
CA GLY A 412 14.04 -10.97 -20.24
C GLY A 412 14.99 -11.90 -19.50
N GLY A 413 16.25 -11.94 -19.94
CA GLY A 413 17.32 -12.73 -19.35
C GLY A 413 18.71 -12.16 -19.66
N GLY A 414 19.67 -12.52 -18.81
CA GLY A 414 21.03 -11.95 -18.81
C GLY A 414 21.11 -10.55 -18.21
N SER A 415 22.30 -9.97 -18.21
CA SER A 415 22.59 -8.62 -17.68
C SER A 415 23.74 -7.95 -18.45
N ASN A 416 24.01 -6.67 -18.17
CA ASN A 416 25.11 -5.89 -18.80
C ASN A 416 25.05 -5.82 -20.34
N ARG A 417 23.85 -5.96 -20.92
CA ARG A 417 23.60 -6.15 -22.36
C ARG A 417 23.30 -4.84 -23.07
N ASN A 418 23.90 -4.65 -24.25
CA ASN A 418 23.45 -3.61 -25.18
C ASN A 418 22.07 -3.98 -25.76
N VAL A 419 21.16 -3.02 -25.78
CA VAL A 419 19.78 -3.18 -26.28
C VAL A 419 19.51 -2.12 -27.34
N THR A 420 18.70 -2.47 -28.32
CA THR A 420 17.92 -1.53 -29.13
C THR A 420 16.49 -2.04 -29.14
N ILE A 421 15.55 -1.18 -28.79
CA ILE A 421 14.13 -1.50 -28.61
C ILE A 421 13.27 -0.37 -29.17
N ALA A 422 12.13 -0.68 -29.78
CA ALA A 422 11.21 0.32 -30.31
C ALA A 422 10.75 1.32 -29.24
N ASN A 423 10.66 2.60 -29.60
CA ASN A 423 10.23 3.69 -28.72
C ASN A 423 8.69 3.81 -28.64
N GLY A 424 7.98 2.69 -28.56
CA GLY A 424 6.52 2.65 -28.35
C GLY A 424 5.71 3.66 -29.19
N GLY A 425 5.86 3.64 -30.52
CA GLY A 425 5.19 4.59 -31.43
C GLY A 425 5.76 6.03 -31.43
N GLY A 426 6.92 6.26 -30.82
CA GLY A 426 7.54 7.57 -30.63
C GLY A 426 7.16 8.25 -29.30
N THR A 427 6.70 7.48 -28.31
CA THR A 427 6.17 7.99 -27.02
C THR A 427 7.24 8.71 -26.19
N THR A 428 8.43 8.14 -26.01
CA THR A 428 9.51 8.80 -25.25
C THR A 428 10.14 9.92 -26.07
N LYS A 429 10.25 11.13 -25.53
CA LYS A 429 10.86 12.28 -26.23
C LYS A 429 12.25 11.94 -26.79
N PRO A 430 12.54 12.17 -28.09
CA PRO A 430 13.88 11.97 -28.64
C PRO A 430 14.95 12.83 -27.95
N GLY A 431 16.12 12.25 -27.71
CA GLY A 431 17.21 12.90 -26.99
C GLY A 431 18.28 11.93 -26.47
N THR A 432 19.23 12.45 -25.70
CA THR A 432 20.26 11.66 -25.01
C THR A 432 19.92 11.58 -23.54
N TYR A 433 19.82 10.37 -23.01
CA TYR A 433 19.43 10.06 -21.64
C TYR A 433 20.57 9.44 -20.86
N LYS A 434 20.49 9.54 -19.54
CA LYS A 434 21.25 8.68 -18.62
C LYS A 434 20.30 7.65 -18.02
N ASP A 435 20.75 6.41 -18.00
CA ASP A 435 20.14 5.38 -17.17
C ASP A 435 20.39 5.71 -15.70
N LEU A 436 19.33 5.95 -14.93
CA LEU A 436 19.41 6.22 -13.49
C LEU A 436 20.02 5.04 -12.73
N VAL A 437 19.89 3.80 -13.24
CA VAL A 437 20.40 2.59 -12.59
C VAL A 437 21.91 2.43 -12.82
N SER A 438 22.36 2.19 -14.05
CA SER A 438 23.78 1.94 -14.36
C SER A 438 24.62 3.19 -14.64
N GLY A 439 24.01 4.35 -14.92
CA GLY A 439 24.71 5.55 -15.38
C GLY A 439 25.13 5.50 -16.86
N SER A 440 24.75 4.45 -17.60
CA SER A 440 25.03 4.32 -19.03
C SER A 440 24.35 5.43 -19.84
N THR A 441 24.89 5.72 -21.03
CA THR A 441 24.29 6.70 -21.95
C THR A 441 23.34 5.98 -22.91
N TRP A 442 22.13 6.51 -23.05
CA TRP A 442 21.11 6.03 -23.98
C TRP A 442 20.78 7.10 -25.02
N THR A 443 20.48 6.66 -26.24
CA THR A 443 19.99 7.50 -27.34
C THR A 443 18.55 7.11 -27.64
N VAL A 444 17.64 8.06 -27.53
CA VAL A 444 16.21 7.93 -27.89
C VAL A 444 15.97 8.68 -29.19
N THR A 445 15.39 8.00 -30.15
CA THR A 445 14.96 8.55 -31.46
C THR A 445 13.44 8.46 -31.57
N SER A 446 12.84 9.01 -32.62
CA SER A 446 11.39 8.89 -32.86
C SER A 446 10.89 7.46 -33.08
N SER A 447 11.78 6.48 -33.29
CA SER A 447 11.44 5.08 -33.56
C SER A 447 12.05 4.07 -32.59
N GLN A 448 13.24 4.34 -32.03
CA GLN A 448 14.03 3.38 -31.24
C GLN A 448 14.76 4.03 -30.06
N MET A 449 14.97 3.25 -29.00
CA MET A 449 15.81 3.55 -27.85
C MET A 449 16.99 2.57 -27.82
N SER A 450 18.22 3.08 -27.73
CA SER A 450 19.44 2.28 -27.78
C SER A 450 20.43 2.65 -26.67
N GLY A 451 21.00 1.66 -26.00
CA GLY A 451 21.99 1.85 -24.93
C GLY A 451 22.32 0.54 -24.21
N GLN A 452 23.02 0.63 -23.08
CA GLN A 452 23.39 -0.54 -22.28
C GLN A 452 22.52 -0.66 -21.03
N VAL A 453 21.89 -1.82 -20.82
CA VAL A 453 21.24 -2.17 -19.56
C VAL A 453 22.28 -2.79 -18.62
N GLY A 454 22.31 -2.37 -17.36
CA GLY A 454 23.33 -2.78 -16.38
C GLY A 454 23.15 -4.18 -15.77
N GLN A 455 23.83 -4.41 -14.65
CA GLN A 455 23.89 -5.71 -13.97
C GLN A 455 22.54 -6.19 -13.41
N SER A 456 21.65 -5.26 -13.05
CA SER A 456 20.27 -5.52 -12.61
C SER A 456 19.35 -6.07 -13.72
N GLY A 457 19.75 -5.94 -14.99
CA GLY A 457 18.85 -6.17 -16.11
C GLY A 457 17.71 -5.14 -16.22
N ILE A 458 17.81 -4.00 -15.50
CA ILE A 458 16.85 -2.88 -15.53
C ILE A 458 17.60 -1.60 -15.89
N ALA A 459 17.06 -0.82 -16.81
CA ALA A 459 17.48 0.55 -17.09
C ALA A 459 16.28 1.48 -16.98
N VAL A 460 16.49 2.68 -16.42
CA VAL A 460 15.45 3.69 -16.24
C VAL A 460 15.92 5.01 -16.84
N LEU A 461 15.28 5.44 -17.92
CA LEU A 461 15.56 6.70 -18.60
C LEU A 461 14.57 7.74 -18.10
N LEU A 462 15.04 8.85 -17.55
CA LEU A 462 14.19 9.96 -17.13
C LEU A 462 14.79 11.29 -17.61
N ASN A 463 13.97 12.13 -18.23
CA ASN A 463 14.35 13.51 -18.51
C ASN A 463 14.17 14.33 -17.23
N ALA A 464 15.27 14.88 -16.69
CA ALA A 464 15.30 15.62 -15.42
C ALA A 464 14.62 17.02 -15.47
N THR A 465 13.66 17.22 -16.38
CA THR A 465 12.79 18.39 -16.39
C THR A 465 11.67 18.14 -15.36
N PRO A 466 11.51 18.94 -14.30
CA PRO A 466 10.54 18.65 -13.24
C PRO A 466 9.10 18.58 -13.77
N ARG A 467 8.33 17.61 -13.26
CA ARG A 467 6.89 17.52 -13.51
C ARG A 467 6.20 18.77 -12.96
N VAL A 468 5.61 19.56 -13.85
CA VAL A 468 4.44 20.35 -13.50
C VAL A 468 3.29 19.36 -13.41
N GLU A 469 2.59 19.26 -12.28
CA GLU A 469 1.48 18.32 -12.21
C GLU A 469 0.37 18.69 -13.21
N GLY A 470 -0.42 17.68 -13.60
CA GLY A 470 -1.68 17.93 -14.30
C GLY A 470 -2.61 18.79 -13.42
N PRO A 471 -3.49 19.59 -14.03
CA PRO A 471 -4.41 20.44 -13.28
C PRO A 471 -5.39 19.58 -12.48
N SER A 472 -5.74 20.00 -11.27
CA SER A 472 -6.73 19.31 -10.42
C SER A 472 -7.69 20.30 -9.76
N ALA A 473 -8.89 19.84 -9.39
CA ALA A 473 -9.90 20.64 -8.70
C ALA A 473 -10.52 19.87 -7.53
N PHE A 474 -10.77 20.55 -6.41
CA PHE A 474 -11.32 19.94 -5.21
C PHE A 474 -12.14 20.94 -4.38
N ALA A 475 -13.00 20.40 -3.50
CA ALA A 475 -13.83 21.17 -2.60
C ALA A 475 -13.33 21.10 -1.15
N THR A 476 -13.52 22.16 -0.38
CA THR A 476 -13.16 22.22 1.05
C THR A 476 -14.24 22.94 1.85
N PRO A 477 -14.96 22.26 2.77
CA PRO A 477 -14.91 20.82 3.03
C PRO A 477 -15.41 19.99 1.84
N GLY A 478 -15.03 18.70 1.81
CA GLY A 478 -15.55 17.72 0.85
C GLY A 478 -17.01 17.32 1.13
N SER A 479 -17.47 16.22 0.53
CA SER A 479 -18.85 15.73 0.66
C SER A 479 -19.26 15.55 2.13
N THR A 480 -20.37 16.15 2.55
CA THR A 480 -20.80 16.16 3.97
C THR A 480 -22.26 16.55 4.16
N ASN A 481 -22.77 16.39 5.38
CA ASN A 481 -24.11 16.83 5.78
C ASN A 481 -24.02 18.15 6.56
N TYR A 482 -25.05 18.99 6.45
CA TYR A 482 -25.14 20.27 7.17
C TYR A 482 -26.56 20.55 7.66
N THR A 483 -26.69 21.31 8.74
CA THR A 483 -27.97 21.57 9.44
C THR A 483 -28.41 23.04 9.42
N THR A 484 -27.66 23.90 8.74
CA THR A 484 -27.90 25.34 8.62
C THR A 484 -28.50 25.72 7.27
N ASP A 485 -29.39 26.73 7.25
CA ASP A 485 -29.99 27.32 6.03
C ASP A 485 -28.98 27.71 4.94
N THR A 486 -27.70 27.87 5.31
CA THR A 486 -26.59 28.10 4.39
C THR A 486 -25.38 27.26 4.81
N PHE A 487 -24.70 26.66 3.84
CA PHE A 487 -23.41 26.00 4.04
C PHE A 487 -22.40 26.51 3.01
N THR A 488 -21.15 26.68 3.41
CA THR A 488 -20.11 27.30 2.57
C THR A 488 -19.12 26.25 2.11
N VAL A 489 -18.91 26.18 0.79
CA VAL A 489 -17.95 25.27 0.16
C VAL A 489 -16.89 26.13 -0.53
N THR A 490 -15.62 25.92 -0.19
CA THR A 490 -14.48 26.56 -0.86
C THR A 490 -14.09 25.72 -2.07
N LEU A 491 -14.07 26.34 -3.25
CA LEU A 491 -13.67 25.70 -4.50
C LEU A 491 -12.20 25.99 -4.77
N ASN A 492 -11.40 24.92 -4.90
CA ASN A 492 -9.96 25.00 -5.04
C ASN A 492 -9.49 24.32 -6.33
N TYR A 493 -8.35 24.77 -6.84
CA TYR A 493 -7.60 24.08 -7.88
C TYR A 493 -6.10 24.18 -7.64
N GLU A 494 -5.37 23.14 -8.05
CA GLU A 494 -3.91 23.09 -8.03
C GLU A 494 -3.36 22.87 -9.44
N ASN A 495 -2.14 23.36 -9.65
CA ASN A 495 -1.38 23.20 -10.91
C ASN A 495 -2.15 23.64 -12.17
N ALA A 496 -3.09 24.57 -11.98
CA ALA A 496 -4.05 25.03 -12.98
C ALA A 496 -4.10 26.56 -13.04
N THR A 497 -4.50 27.09 -14.19
CA THR A 497 -4.72 28.53 -14.42
C THR A 497 -6.20 28.91 -14.29
N SER A 498 -7.11 27.94 -14.29
CA SER A 498 -8.55 28.14 -14.19
C SER A 498 -9.27 26.91 -13.61
N GLY A 499 -10.36 27.16 -12.87
CA GLY A 499 -11.30 26.13 -12.42
C GLY A 499 -12.66 26.27 -13.10
N GLN A 500 -13.40 25.18 -13.23
CA GLN A 500 -14.81 25.17 -13.59
C GLN A 500 -15.63 24.30 -12.63
N TYR A 501 -16.82 24.76 -12.24
CA TYR A 501 -17.76 24.04 -11.39
C TYR A 501 -19.17 23.98 -11.97
N SER A 502 -19.90 22.91 -11.67
CA SER A 502 -21.33 22.73 -11.95
C SER A 502 -22.06 22.42 -10.64
N ILE A 503 -23.30 22.88 -10.51
CA ILE A 503 -24.20 22.51 -9.41
C ILE A 503 -25.34 21.68 -10.01
N ASN A 504 -25.64 20.53 -9.39
CA ASN A 504 -26.73 19.61 -9.75
C ASN A 504 -26.78 19.23 -11.25
N GLY A 505 -25.62 19.08 -11.90
CA GLY A 505 -25.52 18.73 -13.31
C GLY A 505 -25.84 19.88 -14.28
N GLY A 506 -25.97 21.12 -13.79
CA GLY A 506 -26.15 22.31 -14.62
C GLY A 506 -24.91 22.68 -15.46
N ALA A 507 -24.99 23.81 -16.17
CA ALA A 507 -23.88 24.31 -16.96
C ALA A 507 -22.64 24.64 -16.09
N PHE A 508 -21.45 24.31 -16.59
CA PHE A 508 -20.19 24.63 -15.92
C PHE A 508 -19.92 26.15 -15.94
N GLN A 509 -19.64 26.72 -14.78
CA GLN A 509 -19.25 28.10 -14.54
C GLN A 509 -17.77 28.16 -14.14
N ALA A 510 -17.07 29.26 -14.42
CA ALA A 510 -15.69 29.42 -13.98
C ALA A 510 -15.59 29.72 -12.47
N PHE A 511 -14.49 29.31 -11.82
CA PHE A 511 -14.13 29.73 -10.47
C PHE A 511 -12.64 30.07 -10.34
N THR A 512 -12.30 30.91 -9.36
CA THR A 512 -10.91 31.21 -8.95
C THR A 512 -10.49 30.35 -7.76
N ASN A 513 -9.22 30.01 -7.61
CA ASN A 513 -8.75 29.22 -6.47
C ASN A 513 -9.13 29.89 -5.12
N GLY A 514 -9.64 29.12 -4.16
CA GLY A 514 -10.18 29.65 -2.90
C GLY A 514 -11.58 30.28 -2.98
N GLN A 515 -12.29 30.18 -4.11
CA GLN A 515 -13.63 30.78 -4.27
C GLN A 515 -14.66 30.09 -3.38
N LYS A 516 -15.17 30.79 -2.38
CA LYS A 516 -16.26 30.30 -1.52
C LYS A 516 -17.62 30.48 -2.22
N ILE A 517 -18.38 29.39 -2.33
CA ILE A 517 -19.78 29.37 -2.77
C ILE A 517 -20.69 28.90 -1.65
N THR A 518 -21.98 29.24 -1.71
CA THR A 518 -22.96 28.90 -0.67
C THR A 518 -24.06 28.00 -1.23
N VAL A 519 -24.30 26.87 -0.55
CA VAL A 519 -25.42 25.95 -0.82
C VAL A 519 -26.46 26.00 0.30
N GLY A 520 -27.62 25.38 0.09
CA GLY A 520 -28.72 25.28 1.08
C GLY A 520 -29.69 26.47 1.12
N LYS A 521 -29.29 27.65 0.65
CA LYS A 521 -30.09 28.89 0.81
C LYS A 521 -31.43 28.83 0.08
N GLY A 522 -32.51 28.68 0.84
CA GLY A 522 -33.88 28.53 0.30
C GLY A 522 -34.16 27.15 -0.30
N THR A 523 -33.27 26.19 -0.08
CA THR A 523 -33.44 24.79 -0.46
C THR A 523 -34.32 24.07 0.57
N ALA A 524 -35.17 23.13 0.12
CA ALA A 524 -35.94 22.31 1.05
C ALA A 524 -35.03 21.36 1.86
N ALA A 525 -35.38 21.12 3.12
CA ALA A 525 -34.73 20.11 3.94
C ALA A 525 -34.80 18.71 3.30
N GLY A 526 -33.76 17.90 3.49
CA GLY A 526 -33.56 16.61 2.82
C GLY A 526 -32.96 16.71 1.41
N THR A 527 -32.80 17.91 0.85
CA THR A 527 -32.24 18.05 -0.51
C THR A 527 -30.73 17.82 -0.54
N GLN A 528 -30.29 16.91 -1.40
CA GLN A 528 -28.91 16.77 -1.81
C GLN A 528 -28.52 17.83 -2.85
N THR A 529 -27.36 18.47 -2.66
CA THR A 529 -26.71 19.33 -3.65
C THR A 529 -25.41 18.68 -4.12
N LYS A 530 -25.29 18.37 -5.41
CA LYS A 530 -24.06 17.87 -6.02
C LYS A 530 -23.25 19.02 -6.62
N ILE A 531 -21.94 19.07 -6.36
CA ILE A 531 -21.01 20.04 -6.94
C ILE A 531 -19.94 19.28 -7.72
N THR A 532 -19.91 19.43 -9.05
CA THR A 532 -18.91 18.79 -9.91
C THR A 532 -17.84 19.80 -10.30
N LEU A 533 -16.56 19.48 -10.07
CA LEU A 533 -15.41 20.34 -10.29
C LEU A 533 -14.45 19.76 -11.33
N LYS A 534 -13.78 20.64 -12.07
CA LYS A 534 -12.61 20.33 -12.90
C LYS A 534 -11.71 21.55 -13.06
N ALA A 535 -10.44 21.37 -13.38
CA ALA A 535 -9.50 22.48 -13.60
C ALA A 535 -8.70 22.34 -14.90
N SER A 536 -8.14 23.44 -15.40
CA SER A 536 -7.28 23.45 -16.58
C SER A 536 -6.07 24.37 -16.41
N ASN A 537 -4.91 23.93 -16.91
CA ASN A 537 -3.68 24.70 -17.02
C ASN A 537 -3.48 25.35 -18.41
N GLY A 538 -4.48 25.27 -19.29
CA GLY A 538 -4.42 25.76 -20.68
C GLY A 538 -3.82 24.77 -21.70
N LYS A 539 -3.28 23.63 -21.27
CA LYS A 539 -2.94 22.48 -22.13
C LYS A 539 -3.86 21.29 -21.88
N GLU A 540 -4.06 20.98 -20.61
CA GLU A 540 -4.81 19.82 -20.11
C GLU A 540 -6.05 20.28 -19.34
N THR A 541 -6.96 19.35 -19.06
CA THR A 541 -8.10 19.56 -18.16
C THR A 541 -8.26 18.30 -17.31
N SER A 542 -8.53 18.46 -16.02
CA SER A 542 -8.77 17.34 -15.11
C SER A 542 -10.05 16.59 -15.47
N ASP A 543 -10.12 15.32 -15.10
CA ASP A 543 -11.40 14.63 -15.03
C ASP A 543 -12.35 15.33 -14.03
N PRO A 544 -13.69 15.22 -14.19
CA PRO A 544 -14.63 15.88 -13.31
C PRO A 544 -14.83 15.11 -11.99
N VAL A 545 -14.54 15.75 -10.85
CA VAL A 545 -14.75 15.20 -9.50
C VAL A 545 -16.06 15.73 -8.93
N THR A 546 -16.92 14.88 -8.35
CA THR A 546 -18.22 15.31 -7.79
C THR A 546 -18.29 15.14 -6.28
N TYR A 547 -18.74 16.19 -5.60
CA TYR A 547 -18.93 16.27 -4.16
C TYR A 547 -20.43 16.40 -3.83
N GLU A 548 -20.87 15.84 -2.70
CA GLU A 548 -22.30 15.78 -2.32
C GLU A 548 -22.54 16.44 -0.96
N TYR A 549 -23.49 17.38 -0.91
CA TYR A 549 -23.81 18.18 0.27
C TYR A 549 -25.30 18.07 0.61
N ASN A 550 -25.64 17.46 1.74
CA ASN A 550 -27.02 17.16 2.11
C ASN A 550 -27.51 18.08 3.24
N LEU A 551 -28.63 18.78 3.04
CA LEU A 551 -29.26 19.61 4.07
C LEU A 551 -30.15 18.75 4.99
N SER A 552 -29.65 18.44 6.19
CA SER A 552 -30.40 17.77 7.25
C SER A 552 -31.15 18.77 8.13
N VAL A 553 -32.25 18.36 8.76
CA VAL A 553 -32.94 19.16 9.80
C VAL A 553 -32.86 18.51 11.17
N PRO A 554 -32.77 19.27 12.28
CA PRO A 554 -32.90 18.72 13.63
C PRO A 554 -34.18 17.90 13.79
N ALA A 555 -34.08 16.76 14.48
CA ALA A 555 -35.26 15.99 14.88
C ALA A 555 -35.95 16.62 16.10
N ASP A 556 -37.12 16.08 16.48
CA ASP A 556 -37.86 16.60 17.65
C ASP A 556 -37.10 16.28 18.95
N PRO A 557 -37.05 17.17 19.95
CA PRO A 557 -36.35 16.90 21.20
C PRO A 557 -36.82 15.61 21.91
N GLY A 558 -35.86 14.76 22.25
CA GLY A 558 -36.09 13.50 22.94
C GLY A 558 -34.91 12.54 22.79
N ILE A 559 -35.08 11.36 23.37
CA ILE A 559 -34.12 10.26 23.35
C ILE A 559 -34.43 9.39 22.14
N TYR A 560 -33.47 9.28 21.23
CA TYR A 560 -33.51 8.32 20.14
C TYR A 560 -32.49 7.21 20.42
N TYR A 561 -32.81 6.00 19.99
CA TYR A 561 -31.94 4.83 20.08
C TYR A 561 -31.89 4.13 18.73
N ASP A 562 -30.68 3.91 18.23
CA ASP A 562 -30.48 3.09 17.04
C ASP A 562 -30.45 1.61 17.45
N ASN A 563 -31.49 0.87 17.09
CA ASN A 563 -31.61 -0.56 17.34
C ASN A 563 -31.04 -1.40 16.19
N SER A 564 -30.35 -0.77 15.22
CA SER A 564 -29.70 -1.50 14.12
C SER A 564 -28.59 -2.44 14.61
N SER A 565 -27.99 -2.14 15.76
CA SER A 565 -26.92 -2.96 16.35
C SER A 565 -27.39 -3.98 17.37
N THR A 566 -28.38 -3.65 18.20
CA THR A 566 -28.92 -4.57 19.21
C THR A 566 -30.07 -5.44 18.70
N ASN A 567 -30.74 -5.05 17.61
CA ASN A 567 -31.79 -5.82 16.92
C ASN A 567 -32.93 -6.31 17.86
N TRP A 568 -33.20 -5.59 18.95
CA TRP A 568 -34.18 -5.99 19.95
C TRP A 568 -35.62 -5.89 19.42
N GLY A 569 -36.45 -6.86 19.81
CA GLY A 569 -37.86 -6.93 19.39
C GLY A 569 -38.73 -5.83 20.01
N SER A 570 -38.34 -5.30 21.17
CA SER A 570 -39.01 -4.15 21.77
C SER A 570 -38.09 -3.34 22.67
N VAL A 571 -37.52 -2.25 22.15
CA VAL A 571 -36.70 -1.33 22.96
C VAL A 571 -37.56 -0.64 24.03
N ASN A 572 -37.06 -0.68 25.27
CA ASN A 572 -37.52 0.12 26.40
C ASN A 572 -36.39 1.05 26.84
N CYS A 573 -36.74 2.19 27.43
CA CYS A 573 -35.77 3.13 27.99
C CYS A 573 -36.10 3.42 29.46
N TYR A 574 -35.20 3.02 30.35
CA TYR A 574 -35.22 3.32 31.76
C TYR A 574 -34.51 4.65 32.00
N ILE A 575 -35.26 5.65 32.48
CA ILE A 575 -34.80 7.01 32.71
C ILE A 575 -34.66 7.25 34.21
N TYR A 576 -33.52 7.77 34.67
CA TYR A 576 -33.30 8.13 36.07
C TYR A 576 -32.42 9.38 36.25
N LYS A 577 -32.47 9.99 37.43
CA LYS A 577 -31.73 11.22 37.76
C LYS A 577 -31.43 11.24 39.26
N ASN A 578 -30.16 11.49 39.63
CA ASN A 578 -29.71 11.52 41.03
C ASN A 578 -30.12 10.26 41.85
N GLY A 579 -30.16 9.08 41.21
CA GLY A 579 -30.60 7.82 41.84
C GLY A 579 -32.12 7.65 41.95
N GLN A 580 -32.94 8.60 41.50
CA GLN A 580 -34.40 8.47 41.43
C GLN A 580 -34.83 8.12 40.00
N GLY A 581 -35.55 7.01 39.82
CA GLY A 581 -36.15 6.63 38.54
C GLY A 581 -37.32 7.54 38.17
N ALA A 582 -37.36 7.98 36.91
CA ALA A 582 -38.55 8.57 36.28
C ALA A 582 -39.53 7.48 35.80
N THR A 583 -38.99 6.28 35.59
CA THR A 583 -39.64 5.06 35.09
C THR A 583 -39.28 3.91 36.02
N GLU A 584 -40.11 2.87 36.11
CA GLU A 584 -39.72 1.61 36.77
C GLU A 584 -38.83 0.78 35.84
N TRP A 585 -37.99 -0.11 36.39
CA TRP A 585 -37.22 -1.09 35.61
C TRP A 585 -38.18 -2.14 35.02
N PRO A 586 -38.10 -2.51 33.71
CA PRO A 586 -36.98 -2.35 32.78
C PRO A 586 -36.99 -1.08 31.90
N GLY A 587 -37.84 -0.10 32.21
CA GLY A 587 -38.00 1.13 31.46
C GLY A 587 -39.37 1.25 30.79
N VAL A 588 -39.61 2.37 30.11
CA VAL A 588 -40.81 2.59 29.30
C VAL A 588 -40.53 2.21 27.84
N LYS A 589 -41.42 1.44 27.24
CA LYS A 589 -41.35 1.07 25.81
C LYS A 589 -41.24 2.31 24.92
N MET A 590 -40.26 2.29 24.04
CA MET A 590 -40.03 3.33 23.03
C MET A 590 -40.97 3.13 21.83
N GLU A 591 -41.20 4.18 21.07
CA GLU A 591 -41.94 4.16 19.80
C GLU A 591 -40.97 3.84 18.65
N ASN A 592 -41.23 2.78 17.87
CA ASN A 592 -40.45 2.52 16.65
C ASN A 592 -40.91 3.47 15.54
N ILE A 593 -40.00 4.33 15.06
CA ILE A 593 -40.30 5.37 14.06
C ILE A 593 -39.76 5.02 12.65
N GLY A 594 -39.38 3.76 12.43
CA GLY A 594 -38.81 3.27 11.17
C GLY A 594 -37.28 3.28 11.14
N ASN A 595 -36.70 2.61 10.14
CA ASN A 595 -35.24 2.47 9.95
C ASN A 595 -34.49 2.03 11.22
N ASN A 596 -35.08 1.11 12.00
CA ASN A 596 -34.61 0.65 13.32
C ASN A 596 -34.40 1.74 14.38
N ILE A 597 -34.86 2.97 14.16
CA ILE A 597 -34.78 4.04 15.16
C ILE A 597 -35.99 3.97 16.08
N TRP A 598 -35.72 4.01 17.38
CA TRP A 598 -36.73 4.06 18.43
C TRP A 598 -36.67 5.41 19.16
N TYR A 599 -37.83 5.98 19.48
CA TYR A 599 -37.99 7.30 20.09
C TYR A 599 -38.68 7.20 21.46
N LEU A 600 -38.20 7.99 22.42
CA LEU A 600 -38.93 8.30 23.64
C LEU A 600 -38.75 9.76 24.01
N LYS A 601 -39.87 10.45 24.23
CA LYS A 601 -39.87 11.77 24.86
C LYS A 601 -39.69 11.62 26.38
N PRO A 602 -38.61 12.15 26.99
CA PRO A 602 -38.41 12.06 28.43
C PRO A 602 -39.49 12.86 29.19
N PRO A 603 -39.85 12.44 30.42
CA PRO A 603 -40.73 13.23 31.28
C PRO A 603 -40.15 14.60 31.61
N ALA A 604 -41.03 15.59 31.84
CA ALA A 604 -40.61 16.95 32.22
C ALA A 604 -39.77 16.92 33.52
N GLY A 605 -38.67 17.68 33.53
CA GLY A 605 -37.64 17.66 34.58
C GLY A 605 -36.48 16.69 34.32
N PHE A 606 -36.58 15.82 33.31
CA PHE A 606 -35.54 14.85 32.93
C PHE A 606 -34.78 15.26 31.64
N GLU A 607 -34.74 16.56 31.33
CA GLU A 607 -33.96 17.13 30.22
C GLU A 607 -32.44 17.06 30.45
N ASN A 608 -32.00 16.60 31.61
CA ASN A 608 -30.64 16.13 31.86
C ASN A 608 -30.78 14.95 32.80
N CYS A 609 -30.59 13.73 32.29
CA CYS A 609 -30.86 12.47 32.98
C CYS A 609 -29.90 11.37 32.53
N GLN A 610 -29.91 10.26 33.25
CA GLN A 610 -29.24 9.01 32.85
C GLN A 610 -30.26 8.08 32.21
N VAL A 611 -29.85 7.35 31.17
CA VAL A 611 -30.71 6.41 30.43
C VAL A 611 -30.06 5.03 30.30
N ILE A 612 -30.86 3.98 30.43
CA ILE A 612 -30.48 2.60 30.07
C ILE A 612 -31.54 2.08 29.11
N PHE A 613 -31.12 1.54 27.98
CA PHE A 613 -31.99 0.87 27.01
C PHE A 613 -32.08 -0.62 27.34
N SER A 614 -33.24 -1.26 27.11
CA SER A 614 -33.40 -2.71 27.36
C SER A 614 -34.38 -3.41 26.42
N ASP A 615 -34.15 -4.69 26.14
CA ASP A 615 -35.15 -5.58 25.55
C ASP A 615 -36.03 -6.17 26.67
N ASN A 616 -36.94 -5.35 27.19
CA ASN A 616 -37.87 -5.69 28.25
C ASN A 616 -37.17 -6.32 29.48
N GLY A 617 -35.94 -5.87 29.79
CA GLY A 617 -35.12 -6.34 30.90
C GLY A 617 -34.46 -7.71 30.72
N GLN A 618 -34.51 -8.33 29.52
CA GLN A 618 -33.71 -9.53 29.22
C GLN A 618 -32.25 -9.15 28.93
N ASN A 619 -32.07 -8.15 28.06
CA ASN A 619 -30.79 -7.54 27.72
C ASN A 619 -30.84 -6.05 28.08
N GLN A 620 -29.71 -5.45 28.47
CA GLN A 620 -29.61 -4.01 28.75
C GLN A 620 -28.36 -3.40 28.14
N TYR A 621 -28.46 -2.15 27.71
CA TYR A 621 -27.36 -1.35 27.19
C TYR A 621 -27.48 0.11 27.69
N PRO A 622 -26.44 0.69 28.32
CA PRO A 622 -25.20 0.06 28.78
C PRO A 622 -25.43 -1.00 29.86
N ALA A 623 -24.39 -1.81 30.13
CA ALA A 623 -24.48 -2.96 31.02
C ALA A 623 -24.53 -2.61 32.52
N GLU A 624 -24.13 -1.39 32.93
CA GLU A 624 -24.08 -0.96 34.34
C GLU A 624 -24.64 0.46 34.53
N GLU A 625 -23.80 1.50 34.62
CA GLU A 625 -24.26 2.90 34.70
C GLU A 625 -24.81 3.38 33.36
N GLY A 626 -25.94 4.09 33.39
CA GLY A 626 -26.59 4.66 32.22
C GLY A 626 -25.79 5.74 31.49
N LEU A 627 -26.31 6.16 30.33
CA LEU A 627 -25.73 7.21 29.50
C LEU A 627 -26.34 8.58 29.81
N GLN A 628 -25.51 9.61 29.93
CA GLN A 628 -25.94 10.98 30.23
C GLN A 628 -26.60 11.62 29.01
N TYR A 629 -27.93 11.69 29.02
CA TYR A 629 -28.73 12.42 28.04
C TYR A 629 -28.72 13.94 28.34
N ALA A 630 -28.70 14.76 27.29
CA ALA A 630 -28.43 16.20 27.34
C ALA A 630 -29.59 17.12 26.89
N GLY A 631 -30.83 16.61 26.85
CA GLY A 631 -32.04 17.46 26.72
C GLY A 631 -32.40 17.95 25.32
N LYS A 632 -31.68 17.50 24.30
CA LYS A 632 -31.92 17.81 22.88
C LYS A 632 -32.45 16.60 22.12
N ALA A 633 -32.62 16.71 20.81
CA ALA A 633 -32.76 15.54 19.95
C ALA A 633 -31.41 14.81 19.89
N MET A 634 -31.25 13.73 20.67
CA MET A 634 -30.00 12.97 20.74
C MET A 634 -30.29 11.51 20.36
N ILE A 635 -29.51 10.95 19.44
CA ILE A 635 -29.51 9.52 19.12
C ILE A 635 -28.30 8.85 19.75
N CYS A 636 -28.53 7.75 20.46
CA CYS A 636 -27.49 6.84 20.90
C CYS A 636 -27.25 5.80 19.80
N VAL A 637 -26.01 5.73 19.30
CA VAL A 637 -25.54 4.76 18.30
C VAL A 637 -24.22 4.17 18.80
N ASP A 638 -24.20 2.88 19.09
CA ASP A 638 -23.00 2.09 19.42
C ASP A 638 -22.04 2.76 20.42
N THR A 639 -22.60 3.19 21.56
CA THR A 639 -21.99 3.97 22.66
C THR A 639 -21.87 5.49 22.48
N ASP A 640 -22.04 6.04 21.27
CA ASP A 640 -21.95 7.49 21.04
C ASP A 640 -23.32 8.18 21.10
N TRP A 641 -23.38 9.34 21.77
CA TRP A 641 -24.46 10.30 21.57
C TRP A 641 -24.16 11.24 20.40
N LYS A 642 -25.07 11.31 19.43
CA LYS A 642 -25.02 12.21 18.27
C LYS A 642 -26.29 13.08 18.25
N GLU A 643 -26.23 14.34 17.82
CA GLU A 643 -27.46 15.14 17.63
C GLU A 643 -28.28 14.51 16.48
N HIS A 644 -29.52 14.11 16.76
CA HIS A 644 -30.36 13.40 15.80
C HIS A 644 -31.00 14.38 14.80
N THR A 645 -30.98 14.01 13.53
CA THR A 645 -31.54 14.80 12.43
C THR A 645 -32.48 13.95 11.59
N LYS A 646 -33.61 14.52 11.16
CA LYS A 646 -34.51 13.85 10.23
C LYS A 646 -33.90 13.88 8.83
N ILE A 647 -33.64 12.70 8.28
CA ILE A 647 -33.29 12.49 6.89
C ILE A 647 -34.61 12.20 6.16
N TYR A 648 -35.15 13.19 5.44
CA TYR A 648 -36.32 12.95 4.60
C TYR A 648 -35.94 12.02 3.45
N THR A 649 -36.69 10.94 3.30
CA THR A 649 -36.66 10.14 2.07
C THR A 649 -37.66 10.75 1.09
N GLY A 650 -37.51 10.48 -0.21
CA GLY A 650 -38.23 11.17 -1.29
C GLY A 650 -39.77 10.96 -1.36
N THR A 651 -40.38 10.46 -0.29
CA THR A 651 -41.80 10.10 -0.16
C THR A 651 -42.53 10.87 0.95
N ASP A 652 -41.82 11.64 1.79
CA ASP A 652 -42.40 12.29 2.97
C ASP A 652 -43.22 13.55 2.62
N VAL A 653 -44.51 13.54 2.97
CA VAL A 653 -45.43 14.67 2.71
C VAL A 653 -45.30 15.73 3.80
N ILE A 654 -44.57 16.81 3.52
CA ILE A 654 -44.36 17.93 4.45
C ILE A 654 -45.68 18.69 4.71
N PRO A 655 -46.14 18.83 5.96
CA PRO A 655 -47.27 19.69 6.30
C PRO A 655 -46.91 21.17 6.11
N THR A 656 -47.69 21.90 5.32
CA THR A 656 -47.49 23.35 5.12
C THR A 656 -48.05 24.14 6.30
N GLN A 657 -47.26 25.06 6.87
CA GLN A 657 -47.77 26.00 7.86
C GLN A 657 -48.73 27.02 7.22
N PRO A 658 -49.77 27.48 7.96
CA PRO A 658 -50.84 28.29 7.39
C PRO A 658 -50.42 29.74 7.13
N THR A 659 -50.39 30.14 5.87
CA THR A 659 -50.27 31.56 5.48
C THR A 659 -51.60 32.27 5.75
N GLN A 660 -51.58 33.45 6.38
CA GLN A 660 -52.79 34.26 6.59
C GLN A 660 -53.31 34.85 5.28
N ALA A 661 -54.63 34.84 5.09
CA ALA A 661 -55.29 35.38 3.90
C ALA A 661 -55.49 36.91 3.98
N PRO A 662 -55.56 37.59 2.81
CA PRO A 662 -56.77 38.38 2.55
C PRO A 662 -57.40 38.19 1.14
N THR A 663 -58.70 37.90 1.15
CA THR A 663 -59.76 38.34 0.22
C THR A 663 -59.54 38.53 -1.31
N GLN A 664 -60.15 37.60 -2.06
CA GLN A 664 -61.10 37.80 -3.19
C GLN A 664 -60.70 38.34 -4.60
N LYS A 665 -60.97 37.45 -5.57
CA LYS A 665 -61.48 37.58 -6.98
C LYS A 665 -62.41 38.80 -7.29
N PRO A 666 -62.78 39.10 -8.57
CA PRO A 666 -62.74 38.27 -9.82
C PRO A 666 -62.06 38.99 -11.05
N THR A 667 -62.11 38.60 -12.34
CA THR A 667 -63.13 37.88 -13.18
C THR A 667 -62.60 37.43 -14.59
N VAL A 668 -63.23 36.40 -15.18
CA VAL A 668 -63.54 36.18 -16.64
C VAL A 668 -62.44 35.64 -17.63
N PRO A 669 -62.79 34.86 -18.70
CA PRO A 669 -62.04 33.63 -19.09
C PRO A 669 -61.82 33.36 -20.63
N THR A 670 -61.79 32.07 -21.03
CA THR A 670 -61.98 31.42 -22.38
C THR A 670 -60.84 31.37 -23.45
N ASN A 671 -60.13 30.22 -23.51
CA ASN A 671 -60.13 29.15 -24.55
C ASN A 671 -60.69 29.42 -25.98
N PRO A 672 -60.35 28.62 -27.04
CA PRO A 672 -59.07 28.18 -27.65
C PRO A 672 -58.97 28.57 -29.17
N THR A 673 -58.05 28.00 -29.97
CA THR A 673 -58.24 27.40 -31.35
C THR A 673 -56.88 27.00 -31.99
N VAL A 674 -56.88 26.05 -32.93
CA VAL A 674 -55.71 25.38 -33.59
C VAL A 674 -56.12 25.08 -35.06
N PRO A 675 -55.32 25.37 -36.14
CA PRO A 675 -54.32 24.39 -36.66
C PRO A 675 -53.17 24.91 -37.59
N THR A 676 -52.43 23.96 -38.18
CA THR A 676 -51.75 23.93 -39.52
C THR A 676 -50.24 24.18 -39.71
N VAL A 677 -49.71 23.43 -40.69
CA VAL A 677 -48.33 23.13 -41.16
C VAL A 677 -48.45 23.15 -42.72
N PRO A 678 -47.47 23.51 -43.62
CA PRO A 678 -46.17 22.82 -43.75
C PRO A 678 -44.94 23.49 -44.48
N THR A 679 -43.83 22.72 -44.51
CA THR A 679 -42.77 22.59 -45.56
C THR A 679 -41.54 23.55 -45.69
N LEU A 680 -40.46 22.92 -46.19
CA LEU A 680 -39.07 23.33 -46.56
C LEU A 680 -39.01 24.14 -47.91
N PRO A 681 -37.85 24.65 -48.46
CA PRO A 681 -36.46 24.12 -48.34
C PRO A 681 -35.19 25.04 -48.44
N THR A 682 -34.04 24.45 -48.04
CA THR A 682 -32.61 24.54 -48.52
C THR A 682 -31.92 25.83 -49.06
N ASP A 683 -30.75 26.13 -48.45
CA ASP A 683 -29.41 26.46 -49.05
C ASP A 683 -29.21 27.74 -49.93
N PRO A 684 -27.97 28.20 -50.30
CA PRO A 684 -26.61 27.66 -50.06
C PRO A 684 -25.47 28.65 -49.60
N VAL A 685 -24.33 28.06 -49.17
CA VAL A 685 -22.88 28.37 -49.44
C VAL A 685 -22.39 29.80 -49.78
N GLU A 686 -21.29 30.29 -49.13
CA GLU A 686 -19.95 30.57 -49.75
C GLU A 686 -18.85 31.02 -48.72
N LYS A 687 -17.58 31.16 -49.18
CA LYS A 687 -16.32 31.39 -48.44
C LYS A 687 -15.35 32.30 -49.24
N PRO A 688 -14.62 33.26 -48.63
CA PRO A 688 -13.45 33.94 -49.25
C PRO A 688 -12.08 33.43 -48.76
N THR A 689 -10.98 33.92 -49.37
CA THR A 689 -9.59 33.40 -49.20
C THR A 689 -8.54 34.54 -49.05
N GLN A 690 -7.24 34.19 -48.91
CA GLN A 690 -6.02 34.99 -48.62
C GLN A 690 -5.66 36.07 -49.69
N THR A 691 -4.59 36.90 -49.68
CA THR A 691 -3.23 36.96 -49.02
C THR A 691 -2.75 38.46 -49.03
N PRO A 692 -1.46 38.96 -49.09
CA PRO A 692 -0.09 38.43 -48.84
C PRO A 692 0.91 39.29 -47.96
N THR A 693 1.85 38.60 -47.30
CA THR A 693 3.33 38.82 -47.19
C THR A 693 4.01 40.21 -47.12
N GLN A 694 4.81 40.48 -46.06
CA GLN A 694 6.24 40.96 -46.18
C GLN A 694 7.07 40.83 -44.87
N LYS A 695 8.40 41.09 -44.93
CA LYS A 695 9.44 40.72 -43.93
C LYS A 695 10.53 41.79 -43.73
N PRO A 696 10.76 42.25 -42.48
CA PRO A 696 12.11 42.38 -41.89
C PRO A 696 12.11 41.88 -40.40
N THR A 697 13.18 41.70 -39.61
CA THR A 697 14.66 41.83 -39.73
C THR A 697 15.35 40.83 -38.75
N VAL A 698 16.67 40.91 -38.50
CA VAL A 698 17.38 40.23 -37.37
C VAL A 698 18.27 41.23 -36.62
N PRO A 699 18.33 41.20 -35.27
CA PRO A 699 19.44 41.72 -34.47
C PRO A 699 20.21 40.61 -33.72
N THR A 700 21.46 40.89 -33.36
CA THR A 700 22.43 39.92 -32.80
C THR A 700 22.56 39.96 -31.27
N ASN A 701 23.01 38.84 -30.70
CA ASN A 701 23.33 38.65 -29.27
C ASN A 701 24.60 39.38 -28.81
N PRO A 702 24.68 39.83 -27.54
CA PRO A 702 25.93 40.03 -26.81
C PRO A 702 26.08 39.07 -25.61
N THR A 703 27.19 38.35 -25.55
CA THR A 703 27.53 37.38 -24.48
C THR A 703 28.03 38.10 -23.21
N VAL A 704 27.72 37.55 -22.02
CA VAL A 704 28.29 37.99 -20.72
C VAL A 704 28.90 36.77 -19.99
N PRO A 705 30.06 36.88 -19.30
CA PRO A 705 30.75 35.72 -18.71
C PRO A 705 30.13 35.21 -17.39
N VAL A 706 30.41 33.94 -17.06
CA VAL A 706 30.02 33.28 -15.80
C VAL A 706 31.09 33.49 -14.72
N GLY A 707 30.68 33.79 -13.50
CA GLY A 707 31.50 33.76 -12.28
C GLY A 707 31.06 32.67 -11.30
N PRO A 708 31.90 32.28 -10.32
CA PRO A 708 31.60 31.18 -9.40
C PRO A 708 30.49 31.53 -8.40
N ILE A 709 29.64 30.55 -8.11
CA ILE A 709 28.49 30.69 -7.20
C ILE A 709 28.94 30.53 -5.74
N THR A 710 28.65 31.52 -4.91
CA THR A 710 28.68 31.40 -3.44
C THR A 710 27.25 31.38 -2.91
N ILE A 711 26.96 30.47 -1.96
CA ILE A 711 25.63 30.28 -1.39
C ILE A 711 25.43 31.29 -0.25
N PRO A 712 24.38 32.14 -0.27
CA PRO A 712 24.07 33.02 0.85
C PRO A 712 23.41 32.24 2.00
N PRO A 713 23.53 32.71 3.26
CA PRO A 713 22.74 32.18 4.38
C PRO A 713 21.23 32.31 4.11
N ALA A 714 20.44 31.38 4.65
CA ALA A 714 18.99 31.39 4.48
C ALA A 714 18.33 32.68 5.06
N PRO A 715 17.28 33.21 4.43
CA PRO A 715 16.58 34.39 4.93
C PRO A 715 15.87 34.09 6.26
N ILE A 716 16.03 34.99 7.22
CA ILE A 716 15.34 34.92 8.51
C ILE A 716 13.85 35.24 8.30
N GLN A 717 12.96 34.33 8.72
CA GLN A 717 11.51 34.52 8.69
C GLN A 717 11.08 35.71 9.58
N PRO A 718 10.08 36.51 9.17
CA PRO A 718 9.56 37.60 9.99
C PRO A 718 8.84 37.06 11.24
N THR A 719 9.16 37.62 12.41
CA THR A 719 8.52 37.26 13.69
C THR A 719 7.13 37.87 13.80
N THR A 720 6.11 37.02 14.01
CA THR A 720 4.74 37.46 14.30
C THR A 720 4.69 38.29 15.58
N SER A 721 4.26 39.55 15.48
CA SER A 721 4.07 40.42 16.64
C SER A 721 2.79 40.04 17.39
N ILE A 722 2.91 39.71 18.67
CA ILE A 722 1.75 39.52 19.57
C ILE A 722 1.37 40.87 20.16
N ILE A 723 0.10 41.25 20.05
CA ILE A 723 -0.45 42.42 20.76
C ILE A 723 -0.72 42.00 22.20
N VAL A 724 -0.04 42.63 23.15
CA VAL A 724 -0.18 42.39 24.60
C VAL A 724 -1.13 43.43 25.18
N ASN A 725 -2.17 43.00 25.90
CA ASN A 725 -3.08 43.92 26.60
C ASN A 725 -2.58 44.21 28.02
N ASP A 726 -2.76 45.44 28.49
CA ASP A 726 -2.35 45.88 29.84
C ASP A 726 -3.21 45.18 30.92
N GLY A 727 -2.54 44.66 31.96
CA GLY A 727 -3.16 43.96 33.10
C GLY A 727 -3.26 42.44 32.98
N GLU A 728 -2.85 41.83 31.86
CA GLU A 728 -2.81 40.36 31.74
C GLU A 728 -1.73 39.73 32.65
N SER A 729 -1.98 38.48 33.07
CA SER A 729 -1.21 37.73 34.07
C SER A 729 -0.69 36.41 33.48
N TYR A 730 0.61 36.30 33.25
CA TYR A 730 1.25 35.17 32.56
C TYR A 730 1.98 34.24 33.55
N LEU A 731 1.78 32.93 33.44
CA LEU A 731 2.32 31.95 34.38
C LEU A 731 3.85 31.80 34.20
N TYR A 732 4.63 31.91 35.28
CA TYR A 732 6.07 31.61 35.22
C TYR A 732 6.28 30.14 34.84
N GLY A 733 7.20 29.89 33.90
CA GLY A 733 7.53 28.57 33.36
C GLY A 733 6.56 28.04 32.30
N ASP A 734 5.53 28.79 31.96
CA ASP A 734 4.65 28.58 30.80
C ASP A 734 5.13 29.52 29.68
N VAL A 735 5.87 28.97 28.73
CA VAL A 735 6.60 29.73 27.69
C VAL A 735 5.91 29.59 26.33
N ASN A 736 4.97 28.64 26.18
CA ASN A 736 4.05 28.56 25.05
C ASN A 736 2.70 29.29 25.28
N PHE A 737 2.43 29.71 26.51
CA PHE A 737 1.18 30.34 26.97
C PHE A 737 -0.06 29.40 26.94
N ASP A 738 0.13 28.09 27.10
CA ASP A 738 -0.96 27.09 27.20
C ASP A 738 -1.57 26.93 28.61
N GLN A 739 -1.13 27.78 29.54
CA GLN A 739 -1.50 27.86 30.97
C GLN A 739 -1.00 26.68 31.82
N LYS A 740 -0.04 25.91 31.31
CA LYS A 740 0.57 24.77 32.01
C LYS A 740 2.09 24.82 31.88
N VAL A 741 2.77 24.74 33.02
CA VAL A 741 4.21 24.47 33.04
C VAL A 741 4.44 23.00 32.67
N THR A 742 5.02 22.74 31.50
CA THR A 742 5.27 21.37 31.00
C THR A 742 6.70 21.16 30.53
N ILE A 743 7.02 19.92 30.11
CA ILE A 743 8.30 19.63 29.46
C ILE A 743 8.49 20.39 28.13
N LYS A 744 7.40 20.80 27.47
CA LYS A 744 7.46 21.57 26.21
C LYS A 744 8.13 22.93 26.43
N ASP A 745 7.85 23.56 27.56
CA ASP A 745 8.38 24.87 27.95
C ASP A 745 9.88 24.80 28.23
N ALA A 746 10.32 23.75 28.93
CA ALA A 746 11.73 23.43 29.06
C ALA A 746 12.41 23.23 27.69
N THR A 747 11.74 22.55 26.74
CA THR A 747 12.24 22.39 25.36
C THR A 747 12.28 23.70 24.57
N ILE A 748 11.33 24.61 24.77
CA ILE A 748 11.34 25.95 24.15
C ILE A 748 12.54 26.76 24.66
N ILE A 749 12.82 26.74 25.97
CA ILE A 749 14.02 27.36 26.53
C ILE A 749 15.29 26.69 25.99
N GLN A 750 15.35 25.35 25.90
CA GLN A 750 16.50 24.64 25.32
C GLN A 750 16.77 25.07 23.87
N LYS A 751 15.74 25.16 23.03
CA LYS A 751 15.87 25.63 21.64
C LYS A 751 16.36 27.08 21.57
N ALA A 752 15.91 27.94 22.49
CA ALA A 752 16.38 29.32 22.57
C ALA A 752 17.86 29.43 22.97
N LEU A 753 18.28 28.68 23.99
CA LEU A 753 19.69 28.62 24.42
C LEU A 753 20.60 28.02 23.33
N ALA A 754 20.08 27.12 22.50
CA ALA A 754 20.77 26.55 21.34
C ALA A 754 20.69 27.44 20.07
N GLN A 755 20.16 28.67 20.16
CA GLN A 755 19.94 29.60 19.04
C GLN A 755 19.04 29.05 17.90
N MET A 756 18.26 28.00 18.17
CA MET A 756 17.31 27.39 17.22
C MET A 756 15.96 28.10 17.16
N SER A 757 15.71 29.05 18.07
CA SER A 757 14.48 29.85 18.13
C SER A 757 14.68 31.13 18.94
N ASN A 758 14.15 32.27 18.49
CA ASN A 758 14.14 33.50 19.30
C ASN A 758 12.88 33.56 20.18
N LEU A 759 13.05 33.88 21.46
CA LEU A 759 11.93 34.20 22.37
C LEU A 759 11.60 35.69 22.31
N THR A 760 10.31 36.02 22.47
CA THR A 760 9.86 37.39 22.80
C THR A 760 10.35 37.80 24.19
N ASP A 761 10.39 39.10 24.50
CA ASP A 761 10.84 39.56 25.81
C ASP A 761 9.91 39.13 26.96
N LEU A 762 8.60 39.03 26.71
CA LEU A 762 7.65 38.44 27.66
C LEU A 762 7.96 36.96 27.91
N GLN A 763 8.26 36.17 26.87
CA GLN A 763 8.68 34.78 27.01
C GLN A 763 10.00 34.64 27.78
N LYS A 764 10.99 35.54 27.57
CA LYS A 764 12.23 35.57 28.36
C LYS A 764 11.94 35.83 29.85
N ILE A 765 10.99 36.72 30.15
CA ILE A 765 10.58 37.04 31.53
C ILE A 765 9.95 35.84 32.23
N VAL A 766 8.93 35.19 31.63
CA VAL A 766 8.29 34.02 32.26
C VAL A 766 9.20 32.79 32.27
N ALA A 767 10.18 32.72 31.39
CA ALA A 767 11.16 31.64 31.34
C ALA A 767 12.28 31.73 32.40
N ASP A 768 12.55 32.90 33.02
CA ASP A 768 13.47 33.06 34.16
C ASP A 768 12.81 32.56 35.46
N VAL A 769 12.48 31.27 35.48
CA VAL A 769 11.81 30.59 36.60
C VAL A 769 12.65 30.57 37.87
N ASN A 770 13.98 30.73 37.75
CA ASN A 770 14.90 30.78 38.88
C ASN A 770 15.19 32.21 39.41
N ALA A 771 14.69 33.26 38.75
CA ALA A 771 14.86 34.68 39.10
C ALA A 771 16.30 35.23 38.99
N SER A 772 17.13 34.63 38.13
CA SER A 772 18.51 35.07 37.85
C SER A 772 18.60 36.37 37.03
N LYS A 773 17.54 36.72 36.31
CA LYS A 773 17.49 37.70 35.20
C LYS A 773 18.31 37.29 33.97
N THR A 774 18.76 36.03 33.90
CA THR A 774 19.60 35.50 32.80
C THR A 774 19.14 34.10 32.41
N LEU A 775 18.36 34.01 31.33
CA LEU A 775 17.84 32.74 30.84
C LEU A 775 18.94 31.70 30.64
N SER A 776 18.80 30.53 31.26
CA SER A 776 19.90 29.57 31.40
C SER A 776 19.44 28.10 31.43
N ILE A 777 20.39 27.17 31.40
CA ILE A 777 20.10 25.74 31.59
C ILE A 777 19.56 25.43 33.00
N ALA A 778 19.74 26.34 33.98
CA ALA A 778 19.14 26.19 35.31
C ALA A 778 17.62 26.37 35.28
N ASP A 779 17.09 27.18 34.36
CA ASP A 779 15.65 27.39 34.15
C ASP A 779 14.99 26.15 33.56
N VAL A 780 15.58 25.61 32.48
CA VAL A 780 15.24 24.30 31.89
C VAL A 780 15.18 23.22 32.98
N THR A 781 16.24 23.14 33.79
CA THR A 781 16.37 22.16 34.87
C THR A 781 15.31 22.37 35.97
N THR A 782 14.87 23.60 36.20
CA THR A 782 13.85 23.94 37.21
C THR A 782 12.45 23.55 36.73
N ILE A 783 12.11 23.84 35.47
CA ILE A 783 10.86 23.36 34.85
C ILE A 783 10.83 21.83 34.82
N GLN A 784 11.94 21.17 34.45
CA GLN A 784 12.06 19.71 34.46
C GLN A 784 11.85 19.10 35.86
N LYS A 785 12.47 19.67 36.89
CA LYS A 785 12.25 19.25 38.30
C LYS A 785 10.81 19.45 38.75
N TYR A 786 10.14 20.51 38.30
CA TYR A 786 8.73 20.75 38.60
C TYR A 786 7.82 19.71 37.92
N CYS A 787 8.02 19.46 36.62
CA CYS A 787 7.28 18.44 35.87
C CYS A 787 7.48 17.02 36.45
N ALA A 788 8.66 16.73 37.00
CA ALA A 788 8.98 15.47 37.67
C ALA A 788 8.49 15.41 39.15
N ASN A 789 7.75 16.42 39.64
CA ASN A 789 7.32 16.58 41.04
C ASN A 789 8.47 16.58 42.08
N VAL A 790 9.71 16.85 41.65
CA VAL A 790 10.89 16.99 42.52
C VAL A 790 10.87 18.33 43.28
N ILE A 791 10.22 19.35 42.71
CA ILE A 791 9.86 20.60 43.39
C ILE A 791 8.37 20.90 43.17
N SER A 792 7.69 21.44 44.17
CA SER A 792 6.25 21.74 44.12
C SER A 792 5.88 23.17 43.69
N SER A 793 6.89 24.04 43.55
CA SER A 793 6.75 25.41 43.03
C SER A 793 8.12 26.03 42.72
N PHE A 794 8.12 27.09 41.91
CA PHE A 794 9.22 28.03 41.73
C PHE A 794 8.61 29.45 41.53
N HIS A 795 9.42 30.48 41.76
CA HIS A 795 9.07 31.92 41.77
C HIS A 795 7.92 32.34 42.74
N SER A 796 8.12 33.44 43.48
CA SER A 796 7.09 33.97 44.40
C SER A 796 6.04 34.79 43.63
N GLY A 797 4.76 34.48 43.81
CA GLY A 797 3.64 35.17 43.13
C GLY A 797 3.02 34.42 41.94
N LYS A 798 3.70 33.37 41.42
CA LYS A 798 3.31 32.50 40.28
C LYS A 798 3.08 33.15 38.91
N TYR A 799 2.48 34.34 38.85
CA TYR A 799 2.18 35.02 37.59
C TYR A 799 2.99 36.32 37.48
N TYR A 800 3.64 36.52 36.33
CA TYR A 800 4.11 37.82 35.90
C TYR A 800 2.90 38.68 35.50
N LYS A 801 2.76 39.86 36.10
CA LYS A 801 1.75 40.84 35.71
C LYS A 801 2.38 41.94 34.87
N THR A 802 1.68 42.33 33.82
CA THR A 802 1.93 43.59 33.13
C THR A 802 1.34 44.72 33.96
N GLU A 803 2.18 45.54 34.60
CA GLU A 803 1.77 46.76 35.30
C GLU A 803 2.33 47.99 34.58
N GLY A 804 1.50 48.65 33.76
CA GLY A 804 1.74 50.02 33.29
C GLY A 804 2.71 50.17 32.10
N VAL A 805 2.83 49.16 31.24
CA VAL A 805 3.73 49.19 30.06
C VAL A 805 2.93 49.46 28.77
N THR A 806 2.48 50.70 28.59
CA THR A 806 1.94 51.14 27.30
C THR A 806 3.07 51.36 26.29
N SER A 807 3.15 50.49 25.28
CA SER A 807 4.02 50.57 24.10
C SER A 807 5.53 50.37 24.34
N ILE A 808 6.03 49.19 24.00
CA ILE A 808 7.46 49.00 23.64
C ILE A 808 7.56 49.22 22.12
N VAL A 809 8.01 50.42 21.70
CA VAL A 809 8.32 50.68 20.28
C VAL A 809 9.78 50.30 20.04
N THR A 810 10.00 49.30 19.18
CA THR A 810 11.29 49.09 18.52
C THR A 810 11.22 49.72 17.13
N GLU A 811 11.85 50.89 16.98
CA GLU A 811 12.00 51.53 15.66
C GLU A 811 12.88 50.66 14.74
N PRO A 812 12.69 50.74 13.40
CA PRO A 812 13.59 50.08 12.46
C PRO A 812 15.00 50.67 12.59
N ALA A 813 15.97 49.86 13.05
CA ALA A 813 17.35 50.30 13.18
C ALA A 813 17.91 50.79 11.83
N GLU A 814 18.50 51.98 11.83
CA GLU A 814 18.91 52.65 10.59
C GLU A 814 19.93 51.85 9.79
N LYS A 815 19.80 51.92 8.45
CA LYS A 815 20.69 51.31 7.48
C LYS A 815 22.14 51.82 7.63
N PRO A 816 23.12 50.98 8.00
CA PRO A 816 24.53 51.38 8.00
C PRO A 816 24.95 51.78 6.58
N THR A 817 25.33 53.05 6.42
CA THR A 817 25.64 53.63 5.09
C THR A 817 27.06 54.20 5.08
N GLN A 818 28.02 53.35 4.70
CA GLN A 818 29.31 53.77 4.14
C GLN A 818 29.96 52.63 3.34
N ALA A 819 30.84 52.98 2.40
CA ALA A 819 31.22 52.11 1.28
C ALA A 819 32.57 51.40 1.46
N PRO A 820 32.72 50.16 0.96
CA PRO A 820 34.03 49.52 0.85
C PRO A 820 34.88 50.27 -0.18
N THR A 821 35.97 50.88 0.27
CA THR A 821 36.83 51.74 -0.54
C THR A 821 38.27 51.21 -0.46
N TYR A 822 38.84 50.82 -1.61
CA TYR A 822 40.25 50.84 -2.04
C TYR A 822 41.40 50.77 -0.97
N VAL A 823 42.52 50.04 -1.13
CA VAL A 823 43.05 49.11 -2.16
C VAL A 823 44.38 48.50 -1.62
N THR A 824 45.13 47.72 -2.44
CA THR A 824 46.56 47.34 -2.26
C THR A 824 46.97 46.43 -1.08
N ASP A 825 47.40 45.21 -1.42
CA ASP A 825 48.78 44.74 -1.11
C ASP A 825 49.78 45.80 -1.61
N PRO A 826 50.89 46.14 -0.90
CA PRO A 826 51.91 45.11 -0.63
C PRO A 826 52.79 45.25 0.66
N THR A 827 53.40 44.12 1.04
CA THR A 827 54.80 43.90 1.49
C THR A 827 55.58 45.02 2.24
N GLU A 828 56.04 44.75 3.48
CA GLU A 828 57.47 44.62 3.88
C GLU A 828 57.67 44.25 5.39
N ALA A 829 58.93 44.13 5.85
CA ALA A 829 59.41 43.47 7.09
C ALA A 829 59.81 44.50 8.22
N PRO A 830 60.59 44.22 9.32
CA PRO A 830 61.37 43.03 9.73
C PRO A 830 61.50 42.64 11.25
N THR A 831 62.24 41.54 11.54
CA THR A 831 63.03 41.19 12.79
C THR A 831 62.31 40.85 14.12
N GLN A 832 62.80 39.98 15.06
CA GLN A 832 64.03 39.15 15.20
C GLN A 832 63.76 37.74 15.83
N ALA A 833 64.55 36.71 15.44
CA ALA A 833 65.17 35.57 16.19
C ALA A 833 64.38 34.69 17.23
N PRO A 834 64.84 33.45 17.59
CA PRO A 834 66.01 32.66 17.12
C PRO A 834 65.63 31.28 16.46
N THR A 835 66.27 30.85 15.35
CA THR A 835 67.44 29.92 15.28
C THR A 835 67.10 28.43 15.54
N GLN A 836 67.42 27.41 14.71
CA GLN A 836 68.40 27.28 13.60
C GLN A 836 67.90 26.43 12.40
N ALA A 837 68.61 26.49 11.26
CA ALA A 837 68.29 25.90 9.93
C ALA A 837 69.25 24.71 9.57
N PRO A 838 69.36 24.19 8.32
CA PRO A 838 68.57 24.33 7.06
C PRO A 838 68.06 22.94 6.57
N THR A 839 67.98 22.42 5.32
CA THR A 839 68.26 22.71 3.88
C THR A 839 67.54 21.57 3.06
N GLN A 840 67.20 21.56 1.75
CA GLN A 840 66.96 22.53 0.66
C GLN A 840 66.24 21.79 -0.52
N ALA A 841 66.11 22.39 -1.73
CA ALA A 841 65.62 21.75 -2.99
C ALA A 841 66.45 22.28 -4.20
N PRO A 842 66.35 21.71 -5.44
CA PRO A 842 65.42 22.32 -6.44
C PRO A 842 64.93 21.48 -7.67
N THR A 843 63.62 21.59 -7.98
CA THR A 843 62.94 21.73 -9.31
C THR A 843 63.04 20.75 -10.51
N GLN A 844 61.92 20.73 -11.27
CA GLN A 844 61.68 20.35 -12.69
C GLN A 844 61.40 18.88 -13.06
N ALA A 845 60.59 18.72 -14.11
CA ALA A 845 60.07 17.46 -14.64
C ALA A 845 59.95 17.51 -16.18
N PRO A 846 60.12 16.36 -16.86
CA PRO A 846 59.50 16.14 -18.16
C PRO A 846 58.76 14.78 -18.28
N THR A 847 57.91 14.69 -19.30
CA THR A 847 57.02 13.56 -19.63
C THR A 847 57.76 12.37 -20.27
N GLN A 848 57.37 11.13 -19.93
CA GLN A 848 57.13 10.01 -20.89
C GLN A 848 56.70 8.71 -20.18
N ALA A 849 56.10 7.78 -20.94
CA ALA A 849 55.90 6.37 -20.60
C ALA A 849 56.67 5.51 -21.62
N PRO A 850 57.14 4.30 -21.27
CA PRO A 850 56.37 3.12 -21.72
C PRO A 850 56.41 1.85 -20.83
N THR A 851 55.49 0.97 -21.18
CA THR A 851 55.23 -0.46 -20.85
C THR A 851 56.45 -1.39 -20.66
N GLN A 852 56.41 -2.30 -19.66
CA GLN A 852 56.41 -3.79 -19.78
C GLN A 852 56.57 -4.52 -18.42
N ALA A 853 56.26 -5.82 -18.39
CA ALA A 853 56.44 -6.76 -17.26
C ALA A 853 57.37 -7.92 -17.67
N PRO A 854 57.97 -8.70 -16.72
CA PRO A 854 57.31 -9.97 -16.37
C PRO A 854 57.53 -10.54 -14.94
N THR A 855 56.73 -11.57 -14.67
CA THR A 855 56.57 -12.51 -13.54
C THR A 855 57.84 -13.23 -13.01
N GLN A 856 57.93 -13.51 -11.68
CA GLN A 856 58.01 -14.87 -11.06
C GLN A 856 58.28 -14.89 -9.53
N ALA A 857 58.00 -16.05 -8.89
CA ALA A 857 58.21 -16.46 -7.49
C ALA A 857 58.83 -17.90 -7.50
N PRO A 858 58.97 -18.75 -6.43
CA PRO A 858 58.47 -18.67 -5.03
C PRO A 858 59.39 -19.26 -3.89
N THR A 859 58.84 -19.41 -2.66
CA THR A 859 59.27 -20.28 -1.52
C THR A 859 60.61 -19.94 -0.79
N GLN A 860 60.90 -20.37 0.45
CA GLN A 860 60.31 -21.38 1.38
C GLN A 860 60.48 -20.96 2.88
N ALA A 861 59.97 -21.72 3.87
CA ALA A 861 60.02 -21.41 5.32
C ALA A 861 60.57 -22.55 6.21
N PRO A 862 61.15 -22.22 7.39
CA PRO A 862 60.76 -22.84 8.70
C PRO A 862 60.96 -21.93 9.95
N THR A 863 60.70 -22.26 11.24
CA THR A 863 59.68 -23.06 11.99
C THR A 863 59.93 -22.96 13.53
N GLN A 864 58.90 -23.19 14.38
CA GLN A 864 58.94 -23.57 15.84
C GLN A 864 58.98 -22.53 16.99
N ALA A 865 58.53 -22.98 18.20
CA ALA A 865 58.32 -22.23 19.47
C ALA A 865 58.89 -23.06 20.69
N PRO A 866 58.23 -23.45 21.83
CA PRO A 866 56.90 -23.15 22.45
C PRO A 866 56.86 -22.96 24.02
N THR A 867 55.65 -22.78 24.60
CA THR A 867 55.21 -23.06 26.03
C THR A 867 55.77 -22.22 27.21
N GLN A 868 55.16 -22.13 28.42
CA GLN A 868 53.95 -22.72 29.11
C GLN A 868 52.98 -21.58 29.58
N ALA A 869 51.75 -21.69 30.12
CA ALA A 869 50.92 -22.70 30.86
C ALA A 869 51.28 -22.92 32.36
N PRO A 870 50.37 -23.36 33.29
CA PRO A 870 48.92 -23.68 33.18
C PRO A 870 48.02 -22.92 34.22
N THR A 871 46.70 -23.17 34.39
CA THR A 871 46.15 -24.18 35.35
C THR A 871 44.62 -24.45 35.21
N GLN A 872 44.29 -25.64 34.67
CA GLN A 872 43.16 -26.57 34.98
C GLN A 872 41.65 -26.22 34.78
N ALA A 873 40.91 -27.25 34.37
CA ALA A 873 39.43 -27.41 34.24
C ALA A 873 38.95 -28.62 35.09
N PRO A 874 37.66 -29.06 35.08
CA PRO A 874 37.11 -29.95 34.00
C PRO A 874 35.67 -29.56 33.52
N THR A 875 35.27 -29.73 32.24
CA THR A 875 34.87 -30.98 31.51
C THR A 875 33.49 -31.53 31.97
N GLN A 876 32.44 -31.69 31.14
CA GLN A 876 32.33 -32.40 29.84
C GLN A 876 31.66 -31.60 28.67
N ALA A 877 31.59 -32.23 27.49
CA ALA A 877 31.18 -31.75 26.15
C ALA A 877 30.46 -32.91 25.39
N PRO A 878 30.10 -32.89 24.08
CA PRO A 878 30.22 -31.87 23.00
C PRO A 878 28.81 -31.43 22.48
N THR A 879 28.52 -30.85 21.30
CA THR A 879 29.16 -30.82 19.96
C THR A 879 28.69 -29.61 19.12
N GLU A 880 29.49 -29.18 18.14
CA GLU A 880 29.19 -28.37 16.93
C GLU A 880 28.32 -27.09 17.01
N ALA A 881 28.87 -26.00 16.45
CA ALA A 881 28.09 -24.88 15.95
C ALA A 881 27.84 -25.08 14.43
N PRO A 882 26.59 -25.03 13.93
CA PRO A 882 26.32 -25.12 12.50
C PRO A 882 26.67 -23.79 11.81
N THR A 883 27.44 -23.91 10.73
CA THR A 883 27.85 -22.84 9.83
C THR A 883 26.67 -22.23 9.07
N GLU A 884 26.88 -21.02 8.54
CA GLU A 884 26.12 -20.40 7.45
C GLU A 884 25.56 -21.42 6.42
N PRO A 885 24.28 -21.33 6.01
CA PRO A 885 23.71 -22.17 4.97
C PRO A 885 24.28 -21.78 3.59
N GLN A 886 25.35 -22.47 3.20
CA GLN A 886 25.99 -22.38 1.89
C GLN A 886 25.06 -22.87 0.76
N VAL A 887 25.32 -22.35 -0.45
CA VAL A 887 24.67 -22.76 -1.71
C VAL A 887 25.15 -24.17 -2.12
N ASP A 888 24.42 -24.87 -2.99
CA ASP A 888 24.63 -26.28 -3.37
C ASP A 888 26.07 -26.68 -3.80
N ASN A 889 26.89 -27.09 -2.82
CA ASN A 889 28.30 -27.43 -3.01
C ASN A 889 28.55 -28.90 -3.45
N TYR A 890 27.62 -29.49 -4.21
CA TYR A 890 27.70 -30.89 -4.67
C TYR A 890 28.07 -31.02 -6.15
N ILE A 891 28.75 -32.13 -6.49
CA ILE A 891 28.80 -32.67 -7.86
C ILE A 891 27.97 -33.94 -7.95
N TYR A 892 27.52 -34.27 -9.17
CA TYR A 892 26.57 -35.35 -9.43
C TYR A 892 27.12 -36.34 -10.47
N LEU A 893 26.62 -37.58 -10.44
CA LEU A 893 26.88 -38.64 -11.41
C LEU A 893 25.57 -39.29 -11.84
N LYS A 894 25.43 -39.58 -13.13
CA LYS A 894 24.42 -40.50 -13.66
C LYS A 894 25.06 -41.85 -13.97
N SER A 895 24.62 -42.91 -13.29
CA SER A 895 25.14 -44.27 -13.44
C SER A 895 24.05 -45.33 -13.21
N THR A 896 24.25 -46.53 -13.77
CA THR A 896 23.40 -47.70 -13.51
C THR A 896 23.98 -48.63 -12.44
N TRP A 897 25.09 -48.26 -11.78
CA TRP A 897 25.70 -49.06 -10.71
C TRP A 897 24.84 -49.04 -9.43
N SER A 898 24.79 -50.18 -8.73
CA SER A 898 24.03 -50.37 -7.50
C SER A 898 24.60 -49.62 -6.30
N SER A 899 25.90 -49.35 -6.33
CA SER A 899 26.64 -48.54 -5.35
C SER A 899 27.76 -47.79 -6.05
N VAL A 900 28.09 -46.59 -5.56
CA VAL A 900 29.14 -45.75 -6.17
C VAL A 900 30.02 -45.13 -5.09
N ASN A 901 31.34 -45.17 -5.29
CA ASN A 901 32.32 -44.38 -4.57
C ASN A 901 32.98 -43.37 -5.52
N CYS A 902 33.36 -42.22 -4.97
CA CYS A 902 34.12 -41.18 -5.64
C CYS A 902 35.51 -41.04 -4.98
N HIS A 903 36.53 -41.52 -5.68
CA HIS A 903 37.93 -41.24 -5.35
C HIS A 903 38.29 -39.86 -5.93
N SER A 904 38.88 -38.95 -5.15
CA SER A 904 39.14 -37.57 -5.58
C SER A 904 40.48 -37.03 -5.09
N TRP A 905 41.07 -36.10 -5.85
CA TRP A 905 42.38 -35.49 -5.54
C TRP A 905 42.55 -34.07 -6.11
N PRO A 906 43.39 -33.23 -5.49
CA PRO A 906 43.77 -31.92 -6.03
C PRO A 906 44.78 -32.04 -7.17
N SER A 907 44.89 -31.01 -8.01
CA SER A 907 45.81 -30.97 -9.15
C SER A 907 47.29 -30.96 -8.72
N GLY A 908 47.85 -32.16 -8.51
CA GLY A 908 49.25 -32.38 -8.14
C GLY A 908 49.50 -32.76 -6.68
N GLY A 909 48.47 -33.19 -5.93
CA GLY A 909 48.61 -33.70 -4.56
C GLY A 909 48.04 -35.10 -4.36
N GLU A 910 48.19 -35.65 -3.16
CA GLU A 910 47.63 -36.96 -2.79
C GLU A 910 46.11 -36.90 -2.66
N GLY A 911 45.44 -38.01 -3.02
CA GLY A 911 43.98 -38.12 -3.01
C GLY A 911 43.40 -38.83 -1.79
N THR A 912 42.06 -38.92 -1.77
CA THR A 912 41.32 -39.83 -0.87
C THR A 912 41.84 -41.27 -0.99
N THR A 913 41.85 -42.08 0.07
CA THR A 913 42.21 -43.50 -0.04
C THR A 913 41.24 -44.27 -0.94
N TRP A 914 41.75 -45.13 -1.83
CA TRP A 914 40.92 -46.01 -2.67
C TRP A 914 40.04 -46.96 -1.82
N PRO A 915 38.75 -47.21 -2.14
CA PRO A 915 38.00 -46.83 -3.35
C PRO A 915 37.42 -45.40 -3.38
N GLY A 916 37.80 -44.54 -2.45
CA GLY A 916 37.22 -43.20 -2.29
C GLY A 916 36.01 -43.19 -1.37
N THR A 917 35.30 -42.07 -1.34
CA THR A 917 34.17 -41.84 -0.44
C THR A 917 32.86 -42.28 -1.11
N PRO A 918 31.96 -43.04 -0.43
CA PRO A 918 30.65 -43.39 -0.96
C PRO A 918 29.84 -42.16 -1.37
N MET A 919 29.13 -42.25 -2.50
CA MET A 919 28.20 -41.22 -2.97
C MET A 919 26.79 -41.48 -2.46
N GLU A 920 26.04 -40.41 -2.19
CA GLU A 920 24.63 -40.47 -1.82
C GLU A 920 23.77 -40.71 -3.08
N SER A 921 22.83 -41.66 -3.05
CA SER A 921 21.92 -41.88 -4.18
C SER A 921 20.65 -41.05 -4.05
N LEU A 922 20.21 -40.44 -5.16
CA LEU A 922 19.01 -39.61 -5.27
C LEU A 922 17.87 -40.30 -6.04
N GLY A 923 18.04 -41.58 -6.40
CA GLY A 923 17.12 -42.31 -7.28
C GLY A 923 17.39 -42.06 -8.77
N ASN A 924 16.68 -42.77 -9.65
CA ASN A 924 16.79 -42.68 -11.12
C ASN A 924 18.22 -42.81 -11.69
N GLY A 925 19.12 -43.50 -10.97
CA GLY A 925 20.53 -43.63 -11.31
C GLY A 925 21.38 -42.38 -11.04
N ILE A 926 20.86 -41.39 -10.31
CA ILE A 926 21.58 -40.18 -9.93
C ILE A 926 22.23 -40.36 -8.56
N PHE A 927 23.47 -39.92 -8.44
CA PHE A 927 24.25 -39.89 -7.20
C PHE A 927 24.88 -38.51 -7.00
N ARG A 928 25.11 -38.07 -5.75
CA ARG A 928 25.81 -36.82 -5.43
C ARG A 928 26.94 -37.01 -4.41
N ILE A 929 27.92 -36.12 -4.44
CA ILE A 929 28.93 -35.97 -3.39
C ILE A 929 29.45 -34.53 -3.31
N GLN A 930 29.76 -34.06 -2.11
CA GLN A 930 30.53 -32.84 -1.89
C GLN A 930 32.01 -33.21 -1.85
N LEU A 931 32.84 -32.57 -2.68
CA LEU A 931 34.28 -32.83 -2.71
C LEU A 931 35.01 -32.08 -1.59
N PRO A 932 36.15 -32.60 -1.09
CA PRO A 932 37.05 -31.84 -0.23
C PRO A 932 37.60 -30.60 -0.95
N GLU A 933 37.90 -29.55 -0.18
CA GLU A 933 38.35 -28.28 -0.76
C GLU A 933 39.61 -28.44 -1.62
N GLY A 934 39.60 -27.85 -2.82
CA GLY A 934 40.70 -27.95 -3.79
C GLY A 934 40.78 -29.25 -4.59
N HIS A 935 39.94 -30.27 -4.31
CA HIS A 935 39.89 -31.50 -5.11
C HIS A 935 39.25 -31.22 -6.47
N THR A 936 40.08 -31.30 -7.51
CA THR A 936 39.72 -30.90 -8.89
C THR A 936 39.56 -32.08 -9.83
N ASN A 937 39.92 -33.30 -9.41
CA ASN A 937 39.87 -34.52 -10.21
C ASN A 937 39.15 -35.64 -9.46
N VAL A 938 38.44 -36.51 -10.19
CA VAL A 938 37.67 -37.63 -9.65
C VAL A 938 37.79 -38.90 -10.50
N VAL A 939 37.64 -40.06 -9.84
CA VAL A 939 37.30 -41.36 -10.45
C VAL A 939 36.07 -41.89 -9.72
N PHE A 940 35.01 -42.15 -10.47
CA PHE A 940 33.82 -42.84 -9.97
C PHE A 940 33.99 -44.34 -10.16
N ASN A 941 33.67 -45.15 -9.15
CA ASN A 941 33.72 -46.62 -9.23
C ASN A 941 32.51 -47.25 -8.54
N GLY A 942 32.06 -48.39 -9.08
CA GLY A 942 30.86 -49.10 -8.64
C GLY A 942 30.72 -50.44 -9.36
N ASP A 943 30.15 -51.44 -8.68
CA ASP A 943 29.87 -52.78 -9.23
C ASP A 943 31.06 -53.48 -9.94
N GLY A 944 32.30 -53.17 -9.54
CA GLY A 944 33.53 -53.69 -10.15
C GLY A 944 33.98 -52.98 -11.44
N GLN A 945 33.36 -51.85 -11.78
CA GLN A 945 33.72 -50.95 -12.88
C GLN A 945 34.24 -49.60 -12.33
N GLN A 946 34.92 -48.82 -13.17
CA GLN A 946 35.37 -47.47 -12.84
C GLN A 946 35.44 -46.56 -14.08
N THR A 947 35.38 -45.25 -13.89
CA THR A 947 35.75 -44.26 -14.92
C THR A 947 37.28 -44.16 -15.06
N GLY A 948 37.73 -43.45 -16.10
CA GLY A 948 39.06 -42.84 -16.06
C GLY A 948 39.06 -41.58 -15.19
N ASP A 949 40.23 -40.93 -15.10
CA ASP A 949 40.43 -39.67 -14.40
C ASP A 949 39.63 -38.54 -15.06
N ILE A 950 38.72 -37.91 -14.31
CA ILE A 950 37.86 -36.83 -14.77
C ILE A 950 38.20 -35.54 -14.02
N ALA A 951 38.67 -34.52 -14.73
CA ALA A 951 38.75 -33.17 -14.18
C ALA A 951 37.32 -32.58 -14.03
N THR A 952 37.01 -32.06 -12.85
CA THR A 952 35.69 -31.50 -12.50
C THR A 952 35.47 -30.11 -13.12
N GLN A 953 34.22 -29.66 -13.21
CA GLN A 953 33.83 -28.37 -13.80
C GLN A 953 33.13 -27.43 -12.80
N GLY A 954 33.33 -27.66 -11.49
CA GLY A 954 32.64 -26.93 -10.41
C GLY A 954 31.42 -27.68 -9.86
N THR A 955 30.81 -27.10 -8.83
CA THR A 955 29.61 -27.60 -8.16
C THR A 955 28.35 -27.31 -8.99
N GLY A 956 27.25 -28.02 -8.72
CA GLY A 956 26.03 -27.95 -9.53
C GLY A 956 26.13 -28.64 -10.89
N MET A 957 27.16 -29.46 -11.12
CA MET A 957 27.41 -30.16 -12.38
C MET A 957 27.20 -31.68 -12.24
N ILE A 958 26.62 -32.32 -13.26
CA ILE A 958 26.47 -33.77 -13.38
C ILE A 958 27.38 -34.35 -14.46
N TRP A 959 27.97 -35.50 -14.18
CA TRP A 959 28.66 -36.33 -15.15
C TRP A 959 27.75 -37.46 -15.67
N ASP A 960 27.64 -37.60 -16.99
CA ASP A 960 26.93 -38.71 -17.67
C ASP A 960 27.77 -39.40 -18.76
N GLY A 961 29.08 -39.12 -18.78
CA GLY A 961 29.95 -39.27 -19.95
C GLY A 961 30.44 -37.91 -20.47
N SER A 962 29.74 -36.83 -20.11
CA SER A 962 30.15 -35.44 -20.23
C SER A 962 29.77 -34.66 -18.96
N TRP A 963 30.36 -33.48 -18.73
CA TRP A 963 29.89 -32.56 -17.69
C TRP A 963 28.78 -31.66 -18.23
N GLN A 964 27.62 -31.68 -17.59
CA GLN A 964 26.48 -30.80 -17.87
C GLN A 964 25.99 -30.14 -16.58
N PRO A 965 25.32 -28.97 -16.61
CA PRO A 965 24.65 -28.41 -15.43
C PRO A 965 23.58 -29.36 -14.90
N TYR A 966 23.60 -29.68 -13.61
CA TYR A 966 22.58 -30.50 -12.96
C TYR A 966 21.34 -29.65 -12.66
N THR A 967 20.38 -29.66 -13.58
CA THR A 967 19.04 -29.13 -13.31
C THR A 967 18.17 -30.22 -12.70
N ASN A 968 17.65 -30.01 -11.49
CA ASN A 968 16.75 -30.95 -10.81
C ASN A 968 15.30 -30.94 -11.38
N ASN A 969 15.18 -30.78 -12.70
CA ASN A 969 13.92 -30.82 -13.43
C ASN A 969 13.86 -32.11 -14.25
N GLY A 970 12.82 -32.93 -14.03
CA GLY A 970 12.36 -33.86 -15.06
C GLY A 970 11.90 -33.03 -16.26
N GLY A 971 12.74 -32.96 -17.30
CA GLY A 971 12.63 -31.90 -18.30
C GLY A 971 11.41 -32.03 -19.20
N ASN A 972 10.77 -30.89 -19.51
CA ASN A 972 9.93 -30.78 -20.69
C ASN A 972 10.09 -29.41 -21.36
N ASN A 973 10.91 -29.37 -22.42
CA ASN A 973 10.90 -28.29 -23.41
C ASN A 973 9.87 -28.64 -24.48
N ASN A 974 9.02 -27.70 -24.89
CA ASN A 974 8.61 -27.57 -26.29
C ASN A 974 7.84 -26.26 -26.54
N ASN A 975 8.02 -25.70 -27.74
CA ASN A 975 7.18 -24.61 -28.27
C ASN A 975 6.02 -25.20 -29.09
N ASN A 976 4.86 -24.52 -29.07
CA ASN A 976 3.66 -24.65 -29.91
C ASN A 976 3.48 -25.90 -30.81
N ASN A 977 2.35 -26.58 -30.60
CA ASN A 977 1.45 -27.01 -31.68
C ASN A 977 0.05 -27.33 -31.10
N ASP A 978 -1.00 -26.73 -31.66
CA ASP A 978 -2.38 -27.16 -31.38
C ASP A 978 -2.65 -28.50 -32.09
N VAL A 979 -3.17 -29.50 -31.37
CA VAL A 979 -3.49 -30.81 -31.93
C VAL A 979 -4.88 -30.78 -32.56
N VAL A 980 -4.96 -30.86 -33.89
CA VAL A 980 -6.25 -30.96 -34.59
C VAL A 980 -6.87 -32.34 -34.34
N VAL A 981 -7.97 -32.36 -33.59
CA VAL A 981 -8.70 -33.58 -33.20
C VAL A 981 -9.50 -34.13 -34.39
N SER A 982 -9.38 -35.44 -34.64
CA SER A 982 -10.13 -36.13 -35.70
C SER A 982 -11.27 -36.96 -35.10
N SER A 983 -12.50 -36.76 -35.61
CA SER A 983 -13.73 -37.38 -35.08
C SER A 983 -13.90 -38.88 -35.42
N ASP A 984 -12.92 -39.47 -36.11
CA ASP A 984 -12.86 -40.87 -36.54
C ASP A 984 -11.72 -41.66 -35.86
N CYS A 985 -11.00 -41.01 -34.94
CA CYS A 985 -9.87 -41.56 -34.21
C CYS A 985 -10.16 -41.63 -32.70
N ILE A 986 -9.41 -42.46 -31.97
CA ILE A 986 -9.32 -42.43 -30.50
C ILE A 986 -7.89 -42.12 -30.07
N TYR A 987 -7.75 -41.62 -28.85
CA TYR A 987 -6.48 -41.19 -28.29
C TYR A 987 -6.25 -41.84 -26.92
N PHE A 988 -5.02 -41.79 -26.41
CA PHE A 988 -4.65 -42.30 -25.09
C PHE A 988 -3.65 -41.35 -24.44
N ARG A 989 -3.86 -40.99 -23.17
CA ARG A 989 -2.98 -40.12 -22.38
C ARG A 989 -2.28 -40.96 -21.32
N ASP A 990 -1.01 -41.23 -21.57
CA ASP A 990 -0.10 -41.99 -20.72
C ASP A 990 0.49 -41.10 -19.62
N VAL A 991 -0.33 -40.78 -18.62
CA VAL A 991 0.12 -40.04 -17.43
C VAL A 991 0.97 -40.94 -16.51
N ASN A 992 0.70 -42.25 -16.50
CA ASN A 992 1.41 -43.23 -15.69
C ASN A 992 2.71 -43.78 -16.31
N ASN A 993 3.18 -43.21 -17.43
CA ASN A 993 4.45 -43.58 -18.12
C ASN A 993 4.60 -45.09 -18.42
N TRP A 994 3.53 -45.71 -18.94
CA TRP A 994 3.55 -47.05 -19.51
C TRP A 994 4.42 -47.16 -20.78
N GLY A 995 4.77 -46.04 -21.42
CA GLY A 995 5.73 -45.99 -22.52
C GLY A 995 5.14 -46.37 -23.86
N SER A 996 5.64 -47.42 -24.51
CA SER A 996 5.17 -47.82 -25.85
C SER A 996 3.76 -48.43 -25.79
N ILE A 997 2.74 -47.64 -26.11
CA ILE A 997 1.32 -48.03 -26.02
C ILE A 997 0.86 -48.79 -27.26
N ASN A 998 0.13 -49.88 -27.03
CA ASN A 998 -0.63 -50.62 -28.03
C ASN A 998 -2.13 -50.57 -27.70
N CYS A 999 -2.98 -50.58 -28.73
CA CYS A 999 -4.43 -50.68 -28.61
C CYS A 999 -4.90 -51.99 -29.26
N HIS A 1000 -5.47 -52.88 -28.45
CA HIS A 1000 -6.17 -54.09 -28.89
C HIS A 1000 -7.66 -53.76 -29.03
N SER A 1001 -8.32 -54.12 -30.13
CA SER A 1001 -9.72 -53.74 -30.39
C SER A 1001 -10.57 -54.84 -31.01
N TRP A 1002 -11.89 -54.81 -30.75
CA TRP A 1002 -12.85 -55.77 -31.30
C TRP A 1002 -14.28 -55.23 -31.40
N SER A 1003 -15.12 -55.96 -32.14
CA SER A 1003 -16.57 -55.75 -32.24
C SER A 1003 -17.31 -56.76 -31.35
N SER A 1004 -18.47 -56.38 -30.79
CA SER A 1004 -19.17 -57.18 -29.78
C SER A 1004 -19.73 -58.49 -30.34
N GLY A 1005 -19.02 -59.58 -30.12
CA GLY A 1005 -19.33 -60.92 -30.64
C GLY A 1005 -18.56 -61.33 -31.91
N GLY A 1006 -17.62 -60.51 -32.39
CA GLY A 1006 -16.72 -60.81 -33.51
C GLY A 1006 -15.29 -61.14 -33.09
N GLU A 1007 -14.46 -61.54 -34.05
CA GLU A 1007 -13.00 -61.68 -33.84
C GLU A 1007 -12.34 -60.29 -33.67
N GLY A 1008 -11.38 -60.20 -32.76
CA GLY A 1008 -10.61 -58.99 -32.50
C GLY A 1008 -9.26 -58.94 -33.22
N THR A 1009 -8.55 -57.82 -33.07
CA THR A 1009 -7.11 -57.74 -33.39
C THR A 1009 -6.32 -58.79 -32.62
N THR A 1010 -5.17 -59.26 -33.09
CA THR A 1010 -4.30 -60.15 -32.30
C THR A 1010 -3.65 -59.41 -31.13
N TRP A 1011 -3.59 -60.01 -29.93
CA TRP A 1011 -2.85 -59.48 -28.78
C TRP A 1011 -1.34 -59.34 -29.09
N PRO A 1012 -0.63 -58.26 -28.68
CA PRO A 1012 -1.04 -57.14 -27.80
C PRO A 1012 -1.83 -56.00 -28.47
N GLY A 1013 -2.32 -56.19 -29.69
CA GLY A 1013 -3.00 -55.15 -30.47
C GLY A 1013 -2.06 -54.41 -31.41
N THR A 1014 -2.49 -53.25 -31.88
CA THR A 1014 -1.75 -52.40 -32.82
C THR A 1014 -1.04 -51.27 -32.06
N PRO A 1015 0.26 -51.00 -32.31
CA PRO A 1015 0.96 -49.87 -31.72
C PRO A 1015 0.26 -48.54 -32.04
N MET A 1016 0.20 -47.63 -31.08
CA MET A 1016 -0.35 -46.29 -31.26
C MET A 1016 0.71 -45.28 -31.72
N GLU A 1017 0.30 -44.29 -32.51
CA GLU A 1017 1.15 -43.18 -32.92
C GLU A 1017 1.34 -42.21 -31.73
N SER A 1018 2.58 -41.82 -31.41
CA SER A 1018 2.85 -40.85 -30.34
C SER A 1018 2.84 -39.42 -30.86
N LEU A 1019 2.17 -38.52 -30.14
CA LEU A 1019 2.07 -37.09 -30.44
C LEU A 1019 2.93 -36.23 -29.50
N GLY A 1020 3.67 -36.85 -28.57
CA GLY A 1020 4.44 -36.18 -27.52
C GLY A 1020 3.63 -35.92 -26.24
N ASN A 1021 4.30 -35.47 -25.17
CA ASN A 1021 3.69 -35.18 -23.86
C ASN A 1021 2.77 -36.30 -23.30
N GLY A 1022 3.15 -37.57 -23.53
CA GLY A 1022 2.37 -38.73 -23.12
C GLY A 1022 1.08 -38.99 -23.92
N LEU A 1023 0.79 -38.21 -24.96
CA LEU A 1023 -0.41 -38.38 -25.79
C LEU A 1023 -0.14 -39.29 -27.00
N TYR A 1024 -1.07 -40.20 -27.27
CA TYR A 1024 -1.02 -41.16 -28.38
C TYR A 1024 -2.36 -41.18 -29.14
N LYS A 1025 -2.35 -41.65 -30.40
CA LYS A 1025 -3.49 -41.68 -31.33
C LYS A 1025 -3.58 -43.02 -32.09
N ILE A 1026 -4.80 -43.47 -32.40
CA ILE A 1026 -5.06 -44.54 -33.37
C ILE A 1026 -6.44 -44.39 -34.05
N GLN A 1027 -6.58 -44.90 -35.28
CA GLN A 1027 -7.87 -45.08 -35.95
C GLN A 1027 -8.29 -46.56 -35.88
N LEU A 1028 -9.53 -46.84 -35.48
CA LEU A 1028 -10.02 -48.22 -35.33
C LEU A 1028 -10.55 -48.82 -36.64
N PRO A 1029 -10.51 -50.17 -36.81
CA PRO A 1029 -11.22 -50.86 -37.88
C PRO A 1029 -12.73 -50.60 -37.83
N SER A 1030 -13.37 -50.54 -39.00
CA SER A 1030 -14.81 -50.22 -39.09
C SER A 1030 -15.67 -51.21 -38.31
N GLY A 1031 -16.47 -50.70 -37.37
CA GLY A 1031 -17.35 -51.49 -36.50
C GLY A 1031 -16.70 -52.01 -35.20
N HIS A 1032 -15.41 -51.74 -34.97
CA HIS A 1032 -14.79 -52.00 -33.67
C HIS A 1032 -15.20 -50.90 -32.67
N THR A 1033 -15.64 -51.32 -31.48
CA THR A 1033 -16.20 -50.43 -30.45
C THR A 1033 -15.66 -50.71 -29.05
N ASN A 1034 -14.95 -51.82 -28.86
CA ASN A 1034 -14.34 -52.22 -27.59
C ASN A 1034 -12.81 -52.18 -27.74
N VAL A 1035 -12.10 -51.72 -26.72
CA VAL A 1035 -10.63 -51.59 -26.70
C VAL A 1035 -9.99 -51.95 -25.37
N VAL A 1036 -8.74 -52.40 -25.41
CA VAL A 1036 -7.81 -52.49 -24.27
C VAL A 1036 -6.51 -51.80 -24.67
N PHE A 1037 -6.03 -50.88 -23.84
CA PHE A 1037 -4.72 -50.25 -24.00
C PHE A 1037 -3.68 -50.96 -23.13
N ASN A 1038 -2.47 -51.14 -23.62
CA ASN A 1038 -1.38 -51.78 -22.87
C ASN A 1038 0.00 -51.20 -23.22
N GLY A 1039 0.89 -51.18 -22.23
CA GLY A 1039 2.27 -50.69 -22.34
C GLY A 1039 3.02 -50.93 -21.02
N GLY A 1040 4.34 -51.06 -21.05
CA GLY A 1040 5.16 -51.12 -19.83
C GLY A 1040 4.90 -52.32 -18.90
N GLY A 1041 4.23 -53.37 -19.40
CA GLY A 1041 3.76 -54.50 -18.59
C GLY A 1041 2.45 -54.25 -17.84
N GLN A 1042 1.78 -53.12 -18.09
CA GLN A 1042 0.45 -52.76 -17.58
C GLN A 1042 -0.58 -52.76 -18.72
N GLN A 1043 -1.86 -52.87 -18.37
CA GLN A 1043 -2.99 -52.78 -19.29
C GLN A 1043 -4.23 -52.20 -18.61
N THR A 1044 -5.15 -51.64 -19.40
CA THR A 1044 -6.49 -51.29 -18.93
C THR A 1044 -7.36 -52.54 -18.75
N GLY A 1045 -8.53 -52.38 -18.13
CA GLY A 1045 -9.64 -53.29 -18.39
C GLY A 1045 -10.21 -53.09 -19.80
N ASP A 1046 -11.26 -53.85 -20.13
CA ASP A 1046 -12.04 -53.69 -21.36
C ASP A 1046 -12.82 -52.35 -21.31
N LEU A 1047 -12.69 -51.55 -22.37
CA LEU A 1047 -13.28 -50.21 -22.48
C LEU A 1047 -14.14 -50.10 -23.73
N ASN A 1048 -15.23 -49.33 -23.67
CA ASN A 1048 -15.89 -48.84 -24.88
C ASN A 1048 -15.09 -47.67 -25.45
N ALA A 1049 -14.95 -47.59 -26.77
CA ALA A 1049 -14.17 -46.56 -27.47
C ALA A 1049 -14.97 -45.26 -27.67
N GLU A 1050 -14.45 -44.13 -27.19
CA GLU A 1050 -15.03 -42.79 -27.44
C GLU A 1050 -14.23 -42.04 -28.51
N PHE A 1051 -14.76 -42.00 -29.74
CA PHE A 1051 -14.14 -41.32 -30.87
C PHE A 1051 -14.07 -39.79 -30.65
N GLY A 1052 -12.91 -39.20 -30.98
CA GLY A 1052 -12.58 -37.80 -30.70
C GLY A 1052 -12.08 -37.51 -29.27
N LYS A 1053 -11.85 -38.53 -28.43
CA LYS A 1053 -11.40 -38.40 -27.05
C LYS A 1053 -10.11 -39.18 -26.74
N ALA A 1054 -9.46 -38.81 -25.63
CA ALA A 1054 -8.30 -39.48 -25.06
C ALA A 1054 -8.66 -40.27 -23.79
N PHE A 1055 -8.32 -41.56 -23.74
CA PHE A 1055 -8.41 -42.32 -22.49
C PHE A 1055 -7.20 -42.05 -21.61
N ASN A 1056 -7.40 -41.56 -20.38
CA ASN A 1056 -6.35 -41.19 -19.46
C ASN A 1056 -6.07 -42.31 -18.46
N ASN A 1057 -4.85 -42.85 -18.45
CA ASN A 1057 -4.53 -44.03 -17.63
C ASN A 1057 -4.29 -43.74 -16.14
N SER A 1058 -4.18 -42.48 -15.69
CA SER A 1058 -4.10 -42.17 -14.25
C SER A 1058 -5.44 -42.21 -13.53
N ASN A 1059 -6.55 -41.91 -14.23
CA ASN A 1059 -7.90 -41.90 -13.65
C ASN A 1059 -8.87 -42.91 -14.29
N GLY A 1060 -8.49 -43.51 -15.42
CA GLY A 1060 -9.28 -44.52 -16.12
C GLY A 1060 -10.52 -43.98 -16.84
N GLN A 1061 -10.52 -42.72 -17.28
CA GLN A 1061 -11.66 -42.05 -17.93
C GLN A 1061 -11.35 -41.59 -19.36
N TRP A 1062 -12.41 -41.36 -20.16
CA TRP A 1062 -12.32 -40.71 -21.47
C TRP A 1062 -12.50 -39.19 -21.36
N GLU A 1063 -11.45 -38.46 -21.70
CA GLU A 1063 -11.33 -37.01 -21.63
C GLU A 1063 -11.28 -36.39 -23.03
N ASN A 1064 -11.49 -35.08 -23.14
CA ASN A 1064 -11.21 -34.37 -24.39
C ASN A 1064 -9.67 -34.31 -24.59
N VAL A 1065 -9.24 -34.31 -25.86
CA VAL A 1065 -7.83 -34.43 -26.29
C VAL A 1065 -7.03 -33.16 -26.01
#